data_AF-A0A093ZRJ6-F1
#
_entry.id   AF-A0A093ZRJ6-F1
#
_cell.length_a   1.000
_cell.length_b   1.000
_cell.length_c   1.000
_cell.angle_alpha   90.00
_cell.angle_beta   90.00
_cell.angle_gamma   90.00
#
_symmetry.space_group_name_H-M   'P 1'
#
loop_
_entity.id
_entity.type
_entity.pdbx_description
1 polymer ?
#
loop_
_entity_poly.entity_id
_entity_poly.type
_entity_poly.pdbx_seq_one_letter_code
_entity_poly.pdbx_strand_id
1 'polypeptide(L)'
;MPLLPRLILLLLSIITLYTSSLVYIKELAQNYLADMAPPSAIDIRGLTDTEALIYPNPLTVNEVAERRTKAGKLVAGVAAGTSSDNFRGKTHGKLAKRFDHLISEESKSRGLSSLKGAAKFLSTPGIISLGGGLPCSEYFPIQDLSMTVPVAPDFSEEGTAKSGVVVKTGKYDTTQGDGTYDLSICLNYGQGTGSAQLLRFVVEHTEMAHSPPYKDWQCAMSIGSTMALEQAYRIFTERGDFILSEQYTFASAVETALPLGCKFLGIKMDSEGLMPEDMDDILSNWDVKARGARKPHLLYTVPTGQNPSGATQSVERRKELYKVCQKHDVFVIEDEPYYFLQMQPYTGADAPPAAPPANNEEFLRQLVPSLLSLDTDGRVMRLDSFSKVIAPGTRTGWVTASAQIVERFVRHNEVSAQNPSGLAAITLYKLLDETWGHDGYLEWLRHLRVEYTGRRDALLAACEKFLPKDIITWTPPAAGMFLWLEVNLDNHPDAGKKSILEIEDEMFLACVEKGVLLSKGSWFLGDKTKEPTQLFLRATFAAATAEKMEQAIERVGVAVREAFGVKAVKPYNIFPASSTTNMKLSITLLTTLAALAAAASPAIKREDCADYGEQCVFDENCCEGICDHLLEELLKAQRHKPIPIIIIALKRIRHPLKRNARLDKQIKAQTPLPPLIKRPKQEPHKALAEPVPEGDERGAEFVEADVARAVGVEAVEEGAPRGEEGPEAAELAELDGAAAGGVEHADHEGDGVRVEGGPVAVDEGGGELGLGEVAAV
;
A
#
# COMPACT_ATOMS: atom_id res chain seq x y z
N MET A 1 -39.38 -47.99 38.61
CA MET A 1 -37.93 -47.77 38.81
C MET A 1 -37.16 -49.04 38.49
N PRO A 2 -36.48 -49.12 37.32
CA PRO A 2 -35.22 -49.87 37.22
C PRO A 2 -34.16 -49.20 36.30
N LEU A 3 -34.26 -47.90 36.01
CA LEU A 3 -33.37 -47.21 35.05
C LEU A 3 -32.02 -46.76 35.65
N LEU A 4 -31.96 -46.50 36.95
CA LEU A 4 -30.77 -45.95 37.61
C LEU A 4 -29.55 -46.91 37.62
N PRO A 5 -29.70 -48.23 37.88
CA PRO A 5 -28.55 -49.15 37.87
C PRO A 5 -27.94 -49.34 36.48
N ARG A 6 -28.76 -49.29 35.42
CA ARG A 6 -28.31 -49.43 34.03
C ARG A 6 -27.56 -48.18 33.54
N LEU A 7 -27.97 -47.00 34.01
CA LEU A 7 -27.29 -45.74 33.70
C LEU A 7 -25.89 -45.67 34.35
N ILE A 8 -25.76 -46.18 35.57
CA ILE A 8 -24.48 -46.24 36.30
C ILE A 8 -23.50 -47.20 35.62
N LEU A 9 -23.97 -48.38 35.19
CA LEU A 9 -23.14 -49.34 34.45
C LEU A 9 -22.66 -48.78 33.09
N LEU A 10 -23.51 -48.01 32.39
CA LEU A 10 -23.13 -47.36 31.14
C LEU A 10 -22.07 -46.28 31.36
N LEU A 11 -22.23 -45.45 32.39
CA LEU A 11 -21.27 -44.41 32.76
C LEU A 11 -19.90 -45.00 33.15
N LEU A 12 -19.88 -46.07 33.93
CA LEU A 12 -18.63 -46.76 34.30
C LEU A 12 -17.93 -47.38 33.07
N SER A 13 -18.70 -47.89 32.11
CA SER A 13 -18.16 -48.45 30.86
C SER A 13 -17.51 -47.36 29.98
N ILE A 14 -18.15 -46.18 29.89
CA ILE A 14 -17.62 -45.02 29.16
C ILE A 14 -16.34 -44.50 29.81
N ILE A 15 -16.30 -44.39 31.15
CA ILE A 15 -15.11 -43.94 31.88
C ILE A 15 -13.93 -44.91 31.66
N THR A 16 -14.18 -46.21 31.67
CA THR A 16 -13.15 -47.24 31.47
C THR A 16 -12.57 -47.23 30.04
N LEU A 17 -13.40 -46.95 29.03
CA LEU A 17 -12.97 -46.76 27.65
C LEU A 17 -12.13 -45.48 27.47
N TYR A 18 -12.49 -44.40 28.18
CA TYR A 18 -11.77 -43.14 28.11
C TYR A 18 -10.38 -43.21 28.77
N THR A 19 -10.27 -43.88 29.93
CA THR A 19 -9.00 -44.04 30.64
C THR A 19 -8.03 -44.95 29.89
N SER A 20 -8.53 -46.02 29.26
CA SER A 20 -7.70 -46.93 28.45
C SER A 20 -7.15 -46.25 27.19
N SER A 21 -7.93 -45.33 26.60
CA SER A 21 -7.52 -44.55 25.42
C SER A 21 -6.43 -43.51 25.76
N LEU A 22 -6.50 -42.91 26.96
CA LEU A 22 -5.50 -41.94 27.42
C LEU A 22 -4.14 -42.59 27.75
N VAL A 23 -4.14 -43.82 28.26
CA VAL A 23 -2.90 -44.58 28.52
C VAL A 23 -2.20 -44.94 27.20
N TYR A 24 -2.96 -45.36 26.19
CA TYR A 24 -2.43 -45.69 24.86
C TYR A 24 -1.84 -44.47 24.13
N ILE A 25 -2.48 -43.30 24.25
CA ILE A 25 -1.96 -42.03 23.70
C ILE A 25 -0.65 -41.62 24.38
N LYS A 26 -0.51 -41.89 25.68
CA LYS A 26 0.70 -41.54 26.44
C LYS A 26 1.90 -42.44 26.09
N GLU A 27 1.68 -43.73 25.86
CA GLU A 27 2.72 -44.66 25.38
C GLU A 27 3.13 -44.37 23.93
N LEU A 28 2.19 -43.99 23.06
CA LEU A 28 2.50 -43.55 21.69
C LEU A 28 3.34 -42.27 21.66
N ALA A 29 3.05 -41.32 22.55
CA ALA A 29 3.82 -40.07 22.67
C ALA A 29 5.25 -40.30 23.19
N GLN A 30 5.45 -41.25 24.09
CA GLN A 30 6.78 -41.58 24.62
C GLN A 30 7.66 -42.31 23.58
N ASN A 31 7.07 -43.18 22.76
CA ASN A 31 7.81 -43.89 21.71
C ASN A 31 8.11 -43.02 20.48
N TYR A 32 7.31 -41.97 20.20
CA TYR A 32 7.56 -41.05 19.08
C TYR A 32 8.67 -40.02 19.34
N LEU A 33 8.99 -39.73 20.61
CA LEU A 33 10.03 -38.76 20.99
C LEU A 33 11.45 -39.34 20.95
N ALA A 34 11.62 -40.66 20.80
CA ALA A 34 12.92 -41.32 20.85
C ALA A 34 13.64 -41.41 19.49
N ASP A 35 12.93 -41.26 18.36
CA ASP A 35 13.45 -41.59 17.01
C ASP A 35 13.70 -40.37 16.08
N MET A 36 13.67 -39.14 16.60
CA MET A 36 14.02 -37.96 15.80
C MET A 36 15.40 -37.42 16.18
N ALA A 37 16.43 -37.96 15.53
CA ALA A 37 17.68 -37.22 15.38
C ALA A 37 17.40 -35.99 14.48
N PRO A 38 17.68 -34.76 14.94
CA PRO A 38 17.39 -33.56 14.15
C PRO A 38 18.20 -33.58 12.84
N PRO A 39 17.60 -33.27 11.69
CA PRO A 39 18.37 -32.95 10.49
C PRO A 39 19.23 -31.72 10.80
N SER A 40 20.47 -31.75 10.30
CA SER A 40 21.48 -30.71 10.45
C SER A 40 20.89 -29.31 10.28
N ALA A 41 21.13 -28.46 11.29
CA ALA A 41 20.78 -27.05 11.29
C ALA A 41 21.15 -26.40 9.94
N ILE A 42 20.15 -25.81 9.29
CA ILE A 42 20.40 -24.81 8.27
C ILE A 42 21.09 -23.65 9.01
N ASP A 43 22.24 -23.21 8.50
CA ASP A 43 22.93 -22.01 8.95
C ASP A 43 22.05 -20.81 8.58
N ILE A 44 21.05 -20.51 9.42
CA ILE A 44 20.22 -19.32 9.35
C ILE A 44 21.15 -18.16 9.74
N ARG A 45 21.95 -17.68 8.80
CA ARG A 45 22.68 -16.42 8.95
C ARG A 45 21.69 -15.28 8.86
N GLY A 46 21.04 -14.98 9.98
CA GLY A 46 20.46 -13.67 10.22
C GLY A 46 21.58 -12.66 10.34
N LEU A 47 22.15 -12.22 9.21
CA LEU A 47 23.02 -11.06 9.15
C LEU A 47 22.12 -9.83 9.16
N THR A 48 21.78 -9.37 10.35
CA THR A 48 21.43 -7.96 10.55
C THR A 48 22.34 -7.46 11.65
N ASP A 49 23.43 -6.82 11.25
CA ASP A 49 24.15 -5.95 12.16
C ASP A 49 23.23 -4.75 12.44
N THR A 50 22.55 -4.80 13.60
CA THR A 50 21.67 -3.72 14.06
C THR A 50 22.43 -2.77 14.99
N GLU A 51 23.72 -2.54 14.76
CA GLU A 51 24.42 -1.41 15.40
C GLU A 51 23.80 -0.10 14.91
N ALA A 52 22.76 0.34 15.62
CA ALA A 52 22.15 1.63 15.41
C ALA A 52 23.21 2.73 15.62
N LEU A 53 23.43 3.56 14.60
CA LEU A 53 24.11 4.84 14.81
C LEU A 53 23.28 5.65 15.81
N ILE A 54 23.79 5.81 17.03
CA ILE A 54 23.19 6.68 18.03
C ILE A 54 23.52 8.11 17.63
N TYR A 55 22.51 8.84 17.16
CA TYR A 55 22.62 10.28 16.96
C TYR A 55 22.88 10.96 18.33
N PRO A 56 23.82 11.91 18.43
CA PRO A 56 23.97 12.68 19.65
C PRO A 56 22.73 13.55 19.83
N ASN A 57 21.95 13.28 20.90
CA ASN A 57 20.79 14.06 21.34
C ASN A 57 19.66 14.20 20.28
N PRO A 58 18.99 13.09 19.88
CA PRO A 58 17.84 13.18 18.99
C PRO A 58 16.70 13.97 19.64
N LEU A 59 15.93 14.70 18.82
CA LEU A 59 14.77 15.45 19.29
C LEU A 59 13.76 14.50 19.96
N THR A 60 13.34 14.83 21.17
CA THR A 60 12.38 14.03 21.94
C THR A 60 10.96 14.61 21.84
N VAL A 61 9.96 13.79 22.17
CA VAL A 61 8.54 14.22 22.25
C VAL A 61 8.37 15.39 23.22
N ASN A 62 9.05 15.35 24.36
CA ASN A 62 8.98 16.42 25.37
C ASN A 62 9.56 17.73 24.86
N GLU A 63 10.70 17.69 24.15
CA GLU A 63 11.29 18.88 23.55
C GLU A 63 10.41 19.49 22.45
N VAL A 64 9.66 18.67 21.69
CA VAL A 64 8.65 19.17 20.74
C VAL A 64 7.55 19.92 21.49
N ALA A 65 7.04 19.36 22.59
CA ALA A 65 6.02 20.02 23.40
C ALA A 65 6.52 21.36 23.95
N GLU A 66 7.73 21.39 24.54
CA GLU A 66 8.36 22.62 25.03
C GLU A 66 8.54 23.66 23.92
N ARG A 67 8.99 23.23 22.73
CA ARG A 67 9.16 24.11 21.56
C ARG A 67 7.83 24.72 21.13
N ARG A 68 6.76 23.93 21.06
CA ARG A 68 5.41 24.41 20.70
C ARG A 68 4.86 25.35 21.77
N THR A 69 5.02 25.05 23.05
CA THR A 69 4.61 25.95 24.15
C THR A 69 5.30 27.31 24.03
N LYS A 70 6.61 27.32 23.72
CA LYS A 70 7.37 28.56 23.52
C LYS A 70 6.92 29.33 22.27
N ALA A 71 6.58 28.63 21.18
CA ALA A 71 6.10 29.25 19.94
C ALA A 71 4.68 29.82 20.06
N GLY A 72 3.86 29.28 20.98
CA GLY A 72 2.48 29.68 21.18
C GLY A 72 1.51 29.03 20.17
N LYS A 73 0.27 29.55 20.11
CA LYS A 73 -0.78 29.01 19.23
C LYS A 73 -0.37 29.22 17.76
N LEU A 74 -0.43 28.16 16.96
CA LEU A 74 -0.23 28.25 15.52
C LEU A 74 -1.41 28.99 14.87
N VAL A 75 -1.09 30.08 14.18
CA VAL A 75 -2.07 30.86 13.40
C VAL A 75 -1.74 30.72 11.93
N ALA A 76 -2.52 29.89 11.23
CA ALA A 76 -2.36 29.63 9.80
C ALA A 76 -3.75 29.57 9.15
N GLY A 77 -4.20 30.69 8.60
CA GLY A 77 -5.48 30.80 7.90
C GLY A 77 -5.48 30.16 6.51
N VAL A 78 -6.50 30.49 5.72
CA VAL A 78 -6.68 30.01 4.35
C VAL A 78 -5.41 30.26 3.53
N ALA A 79 -4.90 29.19 2.91
CA ALA A 79 -3.72 29.22 2.04
C ALA A 79 -2.49 29.92 2.65
N ALA A 80 -2.27 29.82 3.97
CA ALA A 80 -1.11 30.43 4.62
C ALA A 80 0.22 29.90 4.05
N GLY A 81 1.12 30.82 3.69
CA GLY A 81 2.48 30.49 3.27
C GLY A 81 3.29 29.90 4.43
N THR A 82 3.96 28.78 4.19
CA THR A 82 4.72 28.07 5.23
C THR A 82 5.87 27.27 4.61
N SER A 83 6.85 26.91 5.42
CA SER A 83 7.98 26.05 5.09
C SER A 83 8.48 25.35 6.35
N SER A 84 9.38 24.39 6.20
CA SER A 84 9.99 23.71 7.35
C SER A 84 10.76 24.65 8.27
N ASP A 85 11.28 25.77 7.76
CA ASP A 85 11.98 26.80 8.53
C ASP A 85 11.10 27.39 9.65
N ASN A 86 9.78 27.32 9.51
CA ASN A 86 8.84 27.78 10.52
C ASN A 86 8.75 26.84 11.75
N PHE A 87 9.18 25.58 11.62
CA PHE A 87 8.92 24.54 12.63
C PHE A 87 10.18 23.77 13.08
N ARG A 88 11.19 23.67 12.20
CA ARG A 88 12.44 22.97 12.50
C ARG A 88 13.21 23.66 13.62
N GLY A 89 13.96 22.85 14.36
CA GLY A 89 14.77 23.27 15.47
C GLY A 89 16.10 23.84 15.01
N LYS A 90 17.10 23.78 15.89
CA LYS A 90 18.47 24.10 15.51
C LYS A 90 18.98 23.02 14.56
N THR A 91 19.33 23.42 13.35
CA THR A 91 19.97 22.53 12.38
C THR A 91 21.49 22.53 12.56
N HIS A 92 22.12 21.43 12.18
CA HIS A 92 23.57 21.20 12.31
C HIS A 92 24.19 20.90 10.94
N GLY A 93 25.52 20.86 10.87
CA GLY A 93 26.22 20.55 9.63
C GLY A 93 26.40 21.74 8.69
N LYS A 94 26.68 21.44 7.42
CA LYS A 94 26.87 22.44 6.34
C LYS A 94 25.55 22.67 5.61
N LEU A 95 25.50 23.67 4.72
CA LEU A 95 24.45 23.73 3.72
C LEU A 95 24.61 22.58 2.73
N ALA A 96 23.51 22.13 2.16
CA ALA A 96 23.51 21.17 1.06
C ALA A 96 24.37 21.68 -0.11
N LYS A 97 24.90 20.73 -0.90
CA LYS A 97 25.50 21.03 -2.20
C LYS A 97 24.44 21.63 -3.13
N ARG A 98 24.95 22.33 -4.14
CA ARG A 98 24.14 22.83 -5.25
C ARG A 98 24.05 21.76 -6.33
N PHE A 99 22.84 21.48 -6.81
CA PHE A 99 22.55 20.46 -7.81
C PHE A 99 22.01 21.06 -9.11
N ASP A 100 22.32 22.32 -9.42
CA ASP A 100 21.82 23.04 -10.59
C ASP A 100 22.13 22.31 -11.92
N HIS A 101 23.22 21.54 -11.98
CA HIS A 101 23.62 20.70 -13.12
C HIS A 101 22.83 19.39 -13.25
N LEU A 102 22.12 18.95 -12.21
CA LEU A 102 21.28 17.74 -12.21
C LEU A 102 19.80 18.05 -12.43
N ILE A 103 19.38 19.32 -12.31
CA ILE A 103 17.99 19.73 -12.51
C ILE A 103 17.70 19.82 -14.02
N SER A 104 16.60 19.21 -14.47
CA SER A 104 16.11 19.22 -15.84
C SER A 104 15.78 20.62 -16.34
N GLU A 105 15.73 20.81 -17.65
CA GLU A 105 15.32 22.06 -18.27
C GLU A 105 13.84 22.36 -18.01
N GLU A 106 13.00 21.32 -17.96
CA GLU A 106 11.60 21.46 -17.55
C GLU A 106 11.52 22.07 -16.15
N SER A 107 12.25 21.51 -15.18
CA SER A 107 12.16 21.97 -13.79
C SER A 107 12.79 23.34 -13.58
N LYS A 108 13.88 23.67 -14.29
CA LYS A 108 14.49 25.03 -14.29
C LYS A 108 13.54 26.09 -14.82
N SER A 109 12.78 25.76 -15.87
CA SER A 109 11.84 26.69 -16.53
C SER A 109 10.64 27.08 -15.65
N ARG A 110 10.33 26.30 -14.62
CA ARG A 110 9.20 26.55 -13.71
C ARG A 110 9.45 27.77 -12.81
N GLY A 111 8.64 28.81 -13.00
CA GLY A 111 8.57 29.99 -12.13
C GLY A 111 7.59 29.81 -10.96
N LEU A 112 7.69 30.71 -9.96
CA LEU A 112 6.71 30.79 -8.88
C LEU A 112 5.32 31.12 -9.44
N SER A 113 4.27 30.40 -9.00
CA SER A 113 2.89 30.76 -9.32
C SER A 113 2.59 32.18 -8.84
N SER A 114 2.22 33.08 -9.74
CA SER A 114 1.94 34.49 -9.39
C SER A 114 0.82 34.62 -8.35
N LEU A 115 -0.24 33.80 -8.48
CA LEU A 115 -1.37 33.80 -7.55
C LEU A 115 -0.98 33.24 -6.17
N LYS A 116 -0.21 32.15 -6.10
CA LYS A 116 0.26 31.61 -4.81
C LYS A 116 1.33 32.48 -4.18
N GLY A 117 2.16 33.15 -5.00
CA GLY A 117 3.10 34.17 -4.55
C GLY A 117 2.42 35.38 -3.90
N ALA A 118 1.21 35.74 -4.33
CA ALA A 118 0.40 36.78 -3.69
C ALA A 118 -0.19 36.35 -2.34
N ALA A 119 -0.36 35.04 -2.11
CA ALA A 119 -0.92 34.52 -0.86
C ALA A 119 -0.08 34.87 0.38
N LYS A 120 1.21 35.18 0.23
CA LYS A 120 2.05 35.69 1.33
C LYS A 120 1.52 37.00 1.95
N PHE A 121 0.74 37.78 1.20
CA PHE A 121 0.12 39.00 1.72
C PHE A 121 -1.13 38.72 2.55
N LEU A 122 -1.75 37.53 2.42
CA LEU A 122 -2.94 37.14 3.18
C LEU A 122 -2.67 37.00 4.69
N SER A 123 -1.42 36.85 5.10
CA SER A 123 -1.03 36.89 6.50
C SER A 123 -0.93 38.30 7.08
N THR A 124 -1.10 39.35 6.27
CA THR A 124 -1.09 40.74 6.74
C THR A 124 -2.35 41.00 7.60
N PRO A 125 -2.21 41.39 8.88
CA PRO A 125 -3.36 41.62 9.74
C PRO A 125 -4.33 42.67 9.15
N GLY A 126 -5.62 42.36 9.13
CA GLY A 126 -6.66 43.27 8.63
C GLY A 126 -6.78 43.39 7.11
N ILE A 127 -6.00 42.63 6.33
CA ILE A 127 -6.11 42.67 4.87
C ILE A 127 -7.46 42.15 4.40
N ILE A 128 -8.08 42.88 3.48
CA ILE A 128 -9.25 42.43 2.72
C ILE A 128 -8.74 42.00 1.36
N SER A 129 -8.79 40.70 1.06
CA SER A 129 -8.33 40.18 -0.23
C SER A 129 -9.45 40.19 -1.26
N LEU A 130 -9.26 40.97 -2.32
CA LEU A 130 -10.03 40.88 -3.57
C LEU A 130 -9.17 40.33 -4.73
N GLY A 131 -8.01 39.74 -4.42
CA GLY A 131 -7.03 39.28 -5.40
C GLY A 131 -7.27 37.84 -5.85
N GLY A 132 -7.07 36.88 -4.94
CA GLY A 132 -7.19 35.46 -5.26
C GLY A 132 -8.65 35.01 -5.36
N GLY A 133 -8.95 34.10 -6.30
CA GLY A 133 -10.27 33.47 -6.46
C GLY A 133 -10.57 32.39 -5.41
N LEU A 134 -10.37 32.68 -4.13
CA LEU A 134 -10.66 31.78 -3.01
C LEU A 134 -12.14 31.96 -2.60
N PRO A 135 -13.01 30.94 -2.72
CA PRO A 135 -14.41 31.07 -2.34
C PRO A 135 -14.57 31.35 -0.84
N CYS A 136 -15.64 32.07 -0.49
CA CYS A 136 -16.04 32.26 0.90
C CYS A 136 -16.46 30.92 1.52
N SER A 137 -16.05 30.65 2.76
CA SER A 137 -16.30 29.38 3.45
C SER A 137 -17.78 29.12 3.75
N GLU A 138 -18.62 30.16 3.71
CA GLU A 138 -20.07 30.05 3.85
C GLU A 138 -20.69 29.19 2.73
N TYR A 139 -20.05 29.11 1.56
CA TYR A 139 -20.52 28.33 0.42
C TYR A 139 -20.05 26.87 0.43
N PHE A 140 -19.27 26.44 1.42
CA PHE A 140 -18.88 25.04 1.56
C PHE A 140 -19.97 24.24 2.31
N PRO A 141 -20.61 23.22 1.72
CA PRO A 141 -21.81 22.58 2.29
C PRO A 141 -21.49 21.52 3.36
N ILE A 142 -20.44 21.72 4.15
CA ILE A 142 -20.02 20.81 5.24
C ILE A 142 -19.82 21.65 6.50
N GLN A 143 -20.66 21.43 7.50
CA GLN A 143 -20.62 22.18 8.75
C GLN A 143 -19.68 21.54 9.78
N ASP A 144 -19.69 20.21 9.86
CA ASP A 144 -18.94 19.42 10.83
C ASP A 144 -18.44 18.12 10.19
N LEU A 145 -17.31 17.63 10.69
CA LEU A 145 -16.74 16.33 10.38
C LEU A 145 -16.40 15.61 11.70
N SER A 146 -16.68 14.31 11.78
CA SER A 146 -16.32 13.50 12.94
C SER A 146 -15.76 12.14 12.55
N MET A 147 -14.81 11.64 13.34
CA MET A 147 -14.22 10.31 13.20
C MET A 147 -14.05 9.64 14.56
N THR A 148 -14.25 8.33 14.64
CA THR A 148 -13.90 7.54 15.83
C THR A 148 -12.54 6.90 15.60
N VAL A 149 -11.58 7.17 16.48
CA VAL A 149 -10.18 6.72 16.31
C VAL A 149 -9.70 5.91 17.52
N PRO A 150 -8.72 5.00 17.34
CA PRO A 150 -8.12 4.31 18.46
C PRO A 150 -7.30 5.28 19.32
N VAL A 151 -7.11 4.93 20.59
CA VAL A 151 -6.17 5.59 21.48
C VAL A 151 -5.44 4.53 22.29
N ALA A 152 -4.20 4.82 22.68
CA ALA A 152 -3.44 3.90 23.50
C ALA A 152 -4.17 3.55 24.82
N PRO A 153 -3.99 2.34 25.35
CA PRO A 153 -3.05 1.30 24.88
C PRO A 153 -3.63 0.31 23.85
N ASP A 154 -4.90 0.45 23.43
CA ASP A 154 -5.57 -0.51 22.56
C ASP A 154 -5.86 0.08 21.16
N PHE A 155 -5.05 -0.36 20.19
CA PHE A 155 -5.14 0.05 18.79
C PHE A 155 -5.94 -0.94 17.92
N SER A 156 -6.52 -1.99 18.50
CA SER A 156 -7.30 -2.97 17.75
C SER A 156 -8.61 -2.39 17.22
N GLU A 157 -9.13 -2.97 16.13
CA GLU A 157 -10.43 -2.57 15.59
C GLU A 157 -11.56 -2.80 16.61
N GLU A 158 -11.51 -3.94 17.32
CA GLU A 158 -12.47 -4.26 18.38
C GLU A 158 -12.39 -3.26 19.55
N GLY A 159 -11.17 -2.89 19.97
CA GLY A 159 -10.93 -1.88 20.98
C GLY A 159 -11.48 -0.51 20.58
N THR A 160 -11.19 -0.09 19.35
CA THR A 160 -11.69 1.17 18.79
C THR A 160 -13.22 1.22 18.77
N ALA A 161 -13.88 0.13 18.37
CA ALA A 161 -15.34 0.05 18.35
C ALA A 161 -15.97 0.17 19.75
N LYS A 162 -15.26 -0.24 20.81
CA LYS A 162 -15.75 -0.23 22.19
C LYS A 162 -15.42 1.07 22.93
N SER A 163 -14.20 1.59 22.77
CA SER A 163 -13.65 2.68 23.58
C SER A 163 -12.86 3.72 22.78
N GLY A 164 -12.99 3.73 21.45
CA GLY A 164 -12.38 4.74 20.61
C GLY A 164 -12.89 6.16 20.93
N VAL A 165 -12.05 7.15 20.66
CA VAL A 165 -12.38 8.57 20.89
C VAL A 165 -13.03 9.15 19.65
N VAL A 166 -14.16 9.84 19.84
CA VAL A 166 -14.81 10.60 18.75
C VAL A 166 -14.16 11.97 18.66
N VAL A 167 -13.40 12.18 17.60
CA VAL A 167 -12.77 13.46 17.26
C VAL A 167 -13.70 14.22 16.33
N LYS A 168 -13.91 15.52 16.61
CA LYS A 168 -14.79 16.38 15.82
C LYS A 168 -14.06 17.65 15.38
N THR A 169 -14.45 18.18 14.24
CA THR A 169 -14.06 19.51 13.80
C THR A 169 -15.19 20.19 13.07
N GLY A 170 -15.47 21.43 13.46
CA GLY A 170 -16.45 22.31 12.85
C GLY A 170 -15.80 23.27 11.86
N LYS A 171 -16.64 24.09 11.22
CA LYS A 171 -16.20 25.04 10.19
C LYS A 171 -15.39 26.22 10.71
N TYR A 172 -15.58 26.65 11.95
CA TYR A 172 -14.99 27.90 12.46
C TYR A 172 -14.22 27.70 13.77
N ASP A 173 -13.76 26.48 14.06
CA ASP A 173 -13.07 26.17 15.32
C ASP A 173 -11.84 27.05 15.56
N THR A 174 -11.19 27.57 14.50
CA THR A 174 -10.03 28.46 14.67
C THR A 174 -10.38 29.86 15.15
N THR A 175 -11.59 30.34 14.83
CA THR A 175 -12.06 31.70 15.15
C THR A 175 -13.06 31.72 16.32
N GLN A 176 -13.83 30.65 16.49
CA GLN A 176 -14.87 30.51 17.53
C GLN A 176 -14.46 29.57 18.66
N GLY A 177 -13.39 28.80 18.49
CA GLY A 177 -12.88 27.84 19.46
C GLY A 177 -11.37 27.97 19.69
N ASP A 178 -10.78 26.91 20.24
CA ASP A 178 -9.35 26.80 20.52
C ASP A 178 -8.55 26.12 19.40
N GLY A 179 -9.22 25.58 18.38
CA GLY A 179 -8.62 24.87 17.26
C GLY A 179 -7.58 25.68 16.47
N THR A 180 -6.68 24.98 15.77
CA THR A 180 -5.69 25.59 14.86
C THR A 180 -5.89 25.21 13.39
N TYR A 181 -6.78 24.25 13.12
CA TYR A 181 -7.21 23.86 11.78
C TYR A 181 -8.70 23.52 11.80
N ASP A 182 -9.47 24.05 10.86
CA ASP A 182 -10.92 23.86 10.77
C ASP A 182 -11.42 23.70 9.32
N LEU A 183 -12.72 23.45 9.13
CA LEU A 183 -13.28 23.22 7.80
C LEU A 183 -13.37 24.48 6.93
N SER A 184 -13.34 25.70 7.50
CA SER A 184 -13.27 26.93 6.69
C SER A 184 -11.93 27.06 5.95
N ILE A 185 -10.87 26.48 6.54
CA ILE A 185 -9.53 26.48 5.99
C ILE A 185 -9.32 25.26 5.08
N CYS A 186 -9.62 24.04 5.57
CA CYS A 186 -9.24 22.82 4.84
C CYS A 186 -10.10 22.54 3.60
N LEU A 187 -11.32 23.07 3.53
CA LEU A 187 -12.16 22.94 2.33
C LEU A 187 -11.80 23.96 1.24
N ASN A 188 -10.91 24.90 1.56
CA ASN A 188 -10.46 25.92 0.63
C ASN A 188 -9.13 25.52 -0.05
N TYR A 189 -8.65 26.37 -0.96
CA TYR A 189 -7.35 26.20 -1.59
C TYR A 189 -6.19 26.20 -0.58
N GLY A 190 -5.13 25.47 -0.92
CA GLY A 190 -3.90 25.38 -0.14
C GLY A 190 -2.63 25.66 -0.93
N GLN A 191 -1.52 25.78 -0.20
CA GLN A 191 -0.19 26.02 -0.77
C GLN A 191 0.44 24.75 -1.34
N GLY A 192 1.43 24.90 -2.24
CA GLY A 192 2.16 23.77 -2.84
C GLY A 192 2.95 22.92 -1.83
N THR A 193 3.20 23.47 -0.65
CA THR A 193 3.84 22.82 0.50
C THR A 193 2.89 21.96 1.34
N GLY A 194 1.58 22.12 1.18
CA GLY A 194 0.55 21.58 2.07
C GLY A 194 0.15 22.54 3.20
N SER A 195 -0.75 22.09 4.09
CA SER A 195 -1.22 22.91 5.21
C SER A 195 -0.12 23.04 6.28
N ALA A 196 0.01 24.23 6.87
CA ALA A 196 1.00 24.50 7.92
C ALA A 196 0.86 23.57 9.12
N GLN A 197 -0.36 23.19 9.45
CA GLN A 197 -0.70 22.36 10.60
C GLN A 197 -0.16 20.94 10.44
N LEU A 198 -0.38 20.31 9.27
CA LEU A 198 0.15 18.98 9.01
C LEU A 198 1.65 19.02 8.67
N LEU A 199 2.11 20.10 8.00
CA LEU A 199 3.54 20.30 7.71
C LEU A 199 4.38 20.38 9.00
N ARG A 200 3.89 21.09 10.03
CA ARG A 200 4.56 21.14 11.34
C ARG A 200 4.78 19.75 11.92
N PHE A 201 3.74 18.90 11.92
CA PHE A 201 3.84 17.54 12.43
C PHE A 201 4.90 16.73 11.68
N VAL A 202 4.89 16.73 10.35
CA VAL A 202 5.87 15.93 9.58
C VAL A 202 7.30 16.47 9.70
N VAL A 203 7.49 17.78 9.86
CA VAL A 203 8.83 18.39 10.08
C VAL A 203 9.40 17.96 11.42
N GLU A 204 8.61 18.01 12.48
CA GLU A 204 9.03 17.54 13.81
C GLU A 204 9.27 16.04 13.83
N HIS A 205 8.41 15.26 13.18
CA HIS A 205 8.58 13.81 13.04
C HIS A 205 9.87 13.47 12.29
N THR A 206 10.19 14.23 11.23
CA THR A 206 11.42 14.06 10.45
C THR A 206 12.67 14.37 11.29
N GLU A 207 12.66 15.43 12.11
CA GLU A 207 13.77 15.69 13.05
C GLU A 207 13.94 14.53 14.04
N MET A 208 12.85 14.06 14.62
CA MET A 208 12.85 13.00 15.63
C MET A 208 13.31 11.64 15.08
N ALA A 209 12.84 11.26 13.89
CA ALA A 209 13.12 9.96 13.30
C ALA A 209 14.43 9.91 12.50
N HIS A 210 14.86 11.04 11.93
CA HIS A 210 15.94 11.03 10.94
C HIS A 210 17.07 12.04 11.18
N SER A 211 16.80 13.17 11.85
CA SER A 211 17.79 14.21 12.18
C SER A 211 18.79 14.51 11.02
N PRO A 212 18.34 15.05 9.87
CA PRO A 212 19.21 15.26 8.71
C PRO A 212 20.46 16.10 9.03
N PRO A 213 21.67 15.70 8.61
CA PRO A 213 22.94 16.30 9.08
C PRO A 213 23.38 17.53 8.26
N TYR A 214 22.44 18.32 7.75
CA TYR A 214 22.68 19.55 7.00
C TYR A 214 21.66 20.64 7.34
N LYS A 215 21.93 21.89 6.99
CA LYS A 215 21.21 23.05 7.57
C LYS A 215 19.87 23.38 6.94
N ASP A 216 19.76 23.19 5.64
CA ASP A 216 18.70 23.68 4.77
C ASP A 216 17.82 22.55 4.22
N TRP A 217 17.65 21.45 4.97
CA TRP A 217 16.62 20.46 4.65
C TRP A 217 15.23 21.07 4.84
N GLN A 218 14.30 20.65 3.99
CA GLN A 218 12.90 21.01 4.04
C GLN A 218 12.01 19.80 3.76
N CYS A 219 10.74 19.92 4.12
CA CYS A 219 9.67 18.99 3.80
C CYS A 219 8.62 19.69 2.95
N ALA A 220 7.96 18.94 2.06
CA ALA A 220 6.74 19.36 1.39
C ALA A 220 5.75 18.19 1.33
N MET A 221 4.47 18.47 1.56
CA MET A 221 3.42 17.46 1.46
C MET A 221 3.27 16.98 0.01
N SER A 222 2.90 15.71 -0.17
CA SER A 222 2.70 15.06 -1.46
C SER A 222 1.41 14.25 -1.47
N ILE A 223 0.82 13.97 -2.64
CA ILE A 223 -0.33 13.05 -2.74
C ILE A 223 0.07 11.56 -2.68
N GLY A 224 1.17 11.27 -1.96
CA GLY A 224 1.81 9.96 -1.79
C GLY A 224 3.04 9.77 -2.69
N SER A 225 3.88 8.77 -2.34
CA SER A 225 5.18 8.51 -2.98
C SER A 225 5.12 8.38 -4.50
N THR A 226 4.06 7.79 -5.07
CA THR A 226 3.96 7.61 -6.54
C THR A 226 3.99 8.93 -7.31
N MET A 227 3.24 9.95 -6.86
CA MET A 227 3.29 11.26 -7.50
C MET A 227 4.63 11.94 -7.22
N ALA A 228 5.15 11.77 -6.00
CA ALA A 228 6.42 12.38 -5.65
C ALA A 228 7.59 11.83 -6.49
N LEU A 229 7.54 10.53 -6.80
CA LEU A 229 8.49 9.84 -7.66
C LEU A 229 8.41 10.32 -9.12
N GLU A 230 7.20 10.46 -9.66
CA GLU A 230 7.00 11.02 -11.02
C GLU A 230 7.59 12.43 -11.13
N GLN A 231 7.31 13.29 -10.15
CA GLN A 231 7.87 14.64 -10.12
C GLN A 231 9.38 14.62 -9.94
N ALA A 232 9.92 13.72 -9.10
CA ALA A 232 11.36 13.57 -8.94
C ALA A 232 12.04 13.20 -10.27
N TYR A 233 11.48 12.29 -11.06
CA TYR A 233 12.00 12.02 -12.41
C TYR A 233 11.97 13.28 -13.26
N ARG A 234 10.85 14.01 -13.32
CA ARG A 234 10.79 15.25 -14.10
C ARG A 234 11.72 16.35 -13.58
N ILE A 235 12.08 16.34 -12.31
CA ILE A 235 13.07 17.26 -11.73
C ILE A 235 14.48 16.90 -12.18
N PHE A 236 14.82 15.60 -12.28
CA PHE A 236 16.20 15.15 -12.41
C PHE A 236 16.56 14.56 -13.78
N THR A 237 15.60 14.21 -14.63
CA THR A 237 15.86 13.48 -15.88
C THR A 237 15.34 14.18 -17.11
N GLU A 238 15.99 13.85 -18.23
CA GLU A 238 15.59 14.17 -19.58
C GLU A 238 15.28 12.88 -20.36
N ARG A 239 14.58 13.02 -21.49
CA ARG A 239 14.35 11.88 -22.40
C ARG A 239 15.69 11.27 -22.84
N GLY A 240 15.82 9.95 -22.69
CA GLY A 240 17.02 9.19 -23.03
C GLY A 240 17.96 8.92 -21.85
N ASP A 241 17.74 9.56 -20.71
CA ASP A 241 18.53 9.32 -19.49
C ASP A 241 18.31 7.94 -18.90
N PHE A 242 19.32 7.47 -18.17
CA PHE A 242 19.25 6.27 -17.36
C PHE A 242 19.05 6.61 -15.88
N ILE A 243 18.13 5.88 -15.24
CA ILE A 243 17.89 5.86 -13.80
C ILE A 243 18.45 4.54 -13.27
N LEU A 244 19.29 4.61 -12.25
CA LEU A 244 19.79 3.44 -11.54
C LEU A 244 18.69 2.93 -10.61
N SER A 245 18.54 1.60 -10.51
CA SER A 245 17.66 0.97 -9.54
C SER A 245 18.26 -0.36 -9.07
N GLU A 246 17.64 -0.99 -8.08
CA GLU A 246 17.86 -2.42 -7.85
C GLU A 246 17.51 -3.26 -9.09
N GLN A 247 18.15 -4.42 -9.25
CA GLN A 247 17.90 -5.39 -10.33
C GLN A 247 16.43 -5.80 -10.40
N TYR A 248 15.84 -6.06 -9.24
CA TYR A 248 14.39 -6.19 -9.09
C TYR A 248 13.91 -5.03 -8.24
N THR A 249 13.00 -4.23 -8.75
CA THR A 249 12.53 -3.00 -8.10
C THR A 249 11.02 -2.85 -8.22
N PHE A 250 10.45 -1.82 -7.59
CA PHE A 250 9.02 -1.58 -7.62
C PHE A 250 8.54 -1.36 -9.06
N ALA A 251 7.67 -2.24 -9.57
CA ALA A 251 7.20 -2.19 -10.95
C ALA A 251 6.69 -0.80 -11.36
N SER A 252 5.90 -0.14 -10.50
CA SER A 252 5.37 1.18 -10.82
C SER A 252 6.43 2.29 -10.82
N ALA A 253 7.59 2.11 -10.17
CA ALA A 253 8.71 3.04 -10.30
C ALA A 253 9.28 3.02 -11.73
N VAL A 254 9.37 1.84 -12.34
CA VAL A 254 9.78 1.65 -13.74
C VAL A 254 8.70 2.14 -14.70
N GLU A 255 7.45 1.71 -14.49
CA GLU A 255 6.30 2.07 -15.33
C GLU A 255 6.03 3.58 -15.35
N THR A 256 6.41 4.30 -14.29
CA THR A 256 6.32 5.77 -14.23
C THR A 256 7.37 6.44 -15.13
N ALA A 257 8.58 5.87 -15.23
CA ALA A 257 9.69 6.51 -15.93
C ALA A 257 9.74 6.19 -17.43
N LEU A 258 9.34 4.98 -17.84
CA LEU A 258 9.40 4.56 -19.25
C LEU A 258 8.65 5.53 -20.19
N PRO A 259 7.42 6.00 -19.88
CA PRO A 259 6.70 6.96 -20.72
C PRO A 259 7.34 8.36 -20.76
N LEU A 260 8.14 8.72 -19.75
CA LEU A 260 8.97 9.95 -19.77
C LEU A 260 10.19 9.79 -20.71
N GLY A 261 10.37 8.61 -21.30
CA GLY A 261 11.50 8.28 -22.18
C GLY A 261 12.79 8.02 -21.41
N CYS A 262 12.71 7.79 -20.10
CA CYS A 262 13.84 7.35 -19.28
C CYS A 262 14.01 5.84 -19.39
N LYS A 263 15.25 5.38 -19.22
CA LYS A 263 15.63 3.97 -19.18
C LYS A 263 15.98 3.61 -17.74
N PHE A 264 15.79 2.35 -17.39
CA PHE A 264 16.23 1.81 -16.10
C PHE A 264 17.46 0.94 -16.27
N LEU A 265 18.37 1.05 -15.32
CA LEU A 265 19.55 0.20 -15.22
C LEU A 265 19.54 -0.51 -13.87
N GLY A 266 19.29 -1.82 -13.90
CA GLY A 266 19.29 -2.65 -12.71
C GLY A 266 20.71 -2.92 -12.21
N ILE A 267 21.00 -2.54 -10.98
CA ILE A 267 22.21 -2.86 -10.22
C ILE A 267 22.00 -4.20 -9.51
N LYS A 268 23.02 -5.07 -9.54
CA LYS A 268 22.94 -6.37 -8.86
C LYS A 268 22.59 -6.24 -7.38
N MET A 269 21.99 -7.29 -6.85
CA MET A 269 21.54 -7.36 -5.48
C MET A 269 22.06 -8.62 -4.78
N ASP A 270 22.19 -8.53 -3.46
CA ASP A 270 22.33 -9.66 -2.55
C ASP A 270 21.21 -9.66 -1.49
N SER A 271 21.38 -10.41 -0.40
CA SER A 271 20.39 -10.50 0.70
C SER A 271 20.13 -9.17 1.43
N GLU A 272 21.05 -8.20 1.35
CA GLU A 272 20.85 -6.84 1.88
C GLU A 272 20.36 -5.85 0.82
N GLY A 273 20.15 -6.29 -0.42
CA GLY A 273 19.63 -5.48 -1.52
C GLY A 273 20.75 -4.99 -2.44
N LEU A 274 20.66 -3.74 -2.90
CA LEU A 274 21.57 -3.14 -3.89
C LEU A 274 23.06 -3.31 -3.50
N MET A 275 23.90 -3.72 -4.45
CA MET A 275 25.34 -3.89 -4.26
C MET A 275 26.14 -2.64 -4.69
N PRO A 276 26.76 -1.90 -3.75
CA PRO A 276 27.49 -0.66 -4.06
C PRO A 276 28.67 -0.87 -5.01
N GLU A 277 29.38 -2.00 -4.90
CA GLU A 277 30.49 -2.37 -5.78
C GLU A 277 30.08 -2.54 -7.26
N ASP A 278 28.95 -3.20 -7.53
CA ASP A 278 28.44 -3.36 -8.90
C ASP A 278 28.02 -2.01 -9.49
N MET A 279 27.40 -1.14 -8.67
CA MET A 279 27.09 0.24 -9.06
C MET A 279 28.37 1.04 -9.36
N ASP A 280 29.39 0.94 -8.51
CA ASP A 280 30.67 1.63 -8.68
C ASP A 280 31.38 1.19 -9.97
N ASP A 281 31.39 -0.11 -10.24
CA ASP A 281 31.97 -0.70 -11.46
C ASP A 281 31.26 -0.21 -12.71
N ILE A 282 29.92 -0.24 -12.73
CA ILE A 282 29.10 0.24 -13.84
C ILE A 282 29.37 1.72 -14.12
N LEU A 283 29.38 2.54 -13.06
CA LEU A 283 29.54 3.99 -13.18
C LEU A 283 30.98 4.39 -13.51
N SER A 284 31.98 3.66 -13.04
CA SER A 284 33.40 3.89 -13.34
C SER A 284 33.75 3.51 -14.77
N ASN A 285 33.07 2.50 -15.33
CA ASN A 285 33.28 2.02 -16.70
C ASN A 285 32.22 2.52 -17.69
N TRP A 286 31.51 3.60 -17.37
CA TRP A 286 30.44 4.10 -18.23
C TRP A 286 30.98 4.70 -19.54
N ASP A 287 30.72 4.05 -20.67
CA ASP A 287 31.02 4.55 -22.01
C ASP A 287 29.77 5.15 -22.66
N VAL A 288 29.80 6.48 -22.85
CA VAL A 288 28.71 7.27 -23.45
C VAL A 288 28.41 6.84 -24.89
N LYS A 289 29.44 6.50 -25.69
CA LYS A 289 29.26 6.08 -27.09
C LYS A 289 28.63 4.69 -27.16
N ALA A 290 29.10 3.77 -26.32
CA ALA A 290 28.58 2.41 -26.31
C ALA A 290 27.13 2.34 -25.79
N ARG A 291 26.78 3.17 -24.79
CA ARG A 291 25.44 3.20 -24.19
C ARG A 291 24.46 4.14 -24.89
N GLY A 292 24.97 5.05 -25.74
CA GLY A 292 24.17 6.08 -26.41
C GLY A 292 23.49 7.05 -25.44
N ALA A 293 24.05 7.24 -24.25
CA ALA A 293 23.49 8.09 -23.20
C ALA A 293 24.58 8.57 -22.24
N ARG A 294 24.35 9.72 -21.60
CA ARG A 294 25.21 10.23 -20.54
C ARG A 294 25.25 9.27 -19.35
N LYS A 295 26.28 9.42 -18.51
CA LYS A 295 26.42 8.66 -17.27
C LYS A 295 25.20 8.88 -16.37
N PRO A 296 24.58 7.83 -15.79
CA PRO A 296 23.47 7.96 -14.87
C PRO A 296 23.85 8.79 -13.65
N HIS A 297 22.98 9.70 -13.25
CA HIS A 297 23.18 10.60 -12.11
C HIS A 297 22.01 10.56 -11.10
N LEU A 298 21.07 9.63 -11.27
CA LEU A 298 19.91 9.44 -10.40
C LEU A 298 19.78 7.96 -10.00
N LEU A 299 19.63 7.72 -8.70
CA LEU A 299 19.35 6.41 -8.12
C LEU A 299 17.94 6.42 -7.50
N TYR A 300 17.09 5.47 -7.90
CA TYR A 300 15.91 5.08 -7.14
C TYR A 300 16.23 3.86 -6.29
N THR A 301 15.97 3.91 -4.99
CA THR A 301 16.19 2.76 -4.10
C THR A 301 15.12 2.68 -3.02
N VAL A 302 14.81 1.45 -2.60
CA VAL A 302 13.95 1.14 -1.44
C VAL A 302 14.81 0.42 -0.39
N PRO A 303 15.49 1.15 0.53
CA PRO A 303 16.50 0.56 1.42
C PRO A 303 15.94 -0.37 2.48
N THR A 304 14.67 -0.20 2.88
CA THR A 304 14.04 -0.94 3.98
C THR A 304 12.84 -1.75 3.48
N GLY A 305 12.87 -3.06 3.66
CA GLY A 305 11.80 -3.95 3.21
C GLY A 305 11.54 -3.86 1.71
N GLN A 306 12.63 -3.93 0.93
CA GLN A 306 12.70 -3.66 -0.51
C GLN A 306 11.55 -4.33 -1.29
N ASN A 307 10.94 -3.61 -2.22
CA ASN A 307 9.90 -4.16 -3.08
C ASN A 307 10.52 -4.58 -4.43
N PRO A 308 10.59 -5.88 -4.74
CA PRO A 308 9.82 -6.98 -4.15
C PRO A 308 10.56 -7.89 -3.16
N SER A 309 11.88 -7.74 -2.97
CA SER A 309 12.72 -8.79 -2.38
C SER A 309 12.58 -8.95 -0.86
N GLY A 310 12.06 -7.95 -0.16
CA GLY A 310 12.04 -7.86 1.30
C GLY A 310 13.41 -7.56 1.93
N ALA A 311 14.47 -7.40 1.12
CA ALA A 311 15.81 -7.10 1.58
C ALA A 311 15.84 -5.76 2.34
N THR A 312 16.74 -5.64 3.32
CA THR A 312 16.94 -4.41 4.09
C THR A 312 18.42 -4.12 4.18
N GLN A 313 18.83 -2.96 3.72
CA GLN A 313 20.22 -2.51 3.77
C GLN A 313 20.62 -2.21 5.22
N SER A 314 21.72 -2.82 5.68
CA SER A 314 22.38 -2.47 6.94
C SER A 314 22.92 -1.03 6.93
N VAL A 315 23.35 -0.54 8.09
CA VAL A 315 23.96 0.79 8.20
C VAL A 315 25.23 0.88 7.34
N GLU A 316 26.03 -0.18 7.34
CA GLU A 316 27.29 -0.30 6.62
C GLU A 316 27.03 -0.27 5.12
N ARG A 317 26.04 -1.04 4.65
CA ARG A 317 25.58 -1.02 3.26
C ARG A 317 25.15 0.38 2.81
N ARG A 318 24.37 1.08 3.64
CA ARG A 318 23.92 2.47 3.35
C ARG A 318 25.10 3.44 3.30
N LYS A 319 26.09 3.32 4.19
CA LYS A 319 27.33 4.14 4.18
C LYS A 319 28.15 3.89 2.91
N GLU A 320 28.28 2.63 2.48
CA GLU A 320 29.01 2.25 1.26
C GLU A 320 28.31 2.80 0.01
N LEU A 321 26.99 2.59 -0.09
CA LEU A 321 26.18 3.15 -1.16
C LEU A 321 26.30 4.68 -1.23
N TYR A 322 26.21 5.35 -0.08
CA TYR A 322 26.35 6.81 -0.02
C TYR A 322 27.72 7.28 -0.51
N LYS A 323 28.82 6.57 -0.16
CA LYS A 323 30.17 6.88 -0.67
C LYS A 323 30.26 6.74 -2.19
N VAL A 324 29.65 5.71 -2.79
CA VAL A 324 29.60 5.55 -4.25
C VAL A 324 28.81 6.69 -4.88
N CYS A 325 27.68 7.08 -4.28
CA CYS A 325 26.91 8.23 -4.73
C CYS A 325 27.72 9.53 -4.67
N GLN A 326 28.52 9.73 -3.63
CA GLN A 326 29.43 10.87 -3.52
C GLN A 326 30.54 10.85 -4.59
N LYS A 327 31.17 9.68 -4.82
CA LYS A 327 32.24 9.51 -5.81
C LYS A 327 31.78 9.83 -7.23
N HIS A 328 30.55 9.47 -7.57
CA HIS A 328 30.01 9.59 -8.92
C HIS A 328 29.00 10.72 -9.11
N ASP A 329 28.81 11.53 -8.07
CA ASP A 329 27.83 12.61 -8.01
C ASP A 329 26.40 12.19 -8.40
N VAL A 330 25.97 11.05 -7.86
CA VAL A 330 24.60 10.52 -8.03
C VAL A 330 23.68 11.14 -6.98
N PHE A 331 22.53 11.63 -7.41
CA PHE A 331 21.43 12.05 -6.54
C PHE A 331 20.55 10.84 -6.20
N VAL A 332 20.04 10.78 -4.97
CA VAL A 332 19.33 9.60 -4.47
C VAL A 332 17.86 9.92 -4.20
N ILE A 333 16.97 9.13 -4.77
CA ILE A 333 15.56 9.03 -4.38
C ILE A 333 15.44 7.82 -3.45
N GLU A 334 15.26 8.09 -2.16
CA GLU A 334 15.03 7.10 -1.11
C GLU A 334 13.52 6.93 -0.92
N ASP A 335 12.91 5.88 -1.45
CA ASP A 335 11.47 5.60 -1.28
C ASP A 335 11.25 4.65 -0.10
N GLU A 336 10.66 5.16 0.98
CA GLU A 336 10.66 4.51 2.30
C GLU A 336 9.23 4.30 2.87
N PRO A 337 8.31 3.67 2.13
CA PRO A 337 6.95 3.44 2.61
C PRO A 337 6.90 2.42 3.77
N TYR A 338 7.96 1.67 4.00
CA TYR A 338 8.02 0.58 4.98
C TYR A 338 9.01 0.83 6.13
N TYR A 339 9.58 2.04 6.23
CA TYR A 339 10.63 2.36 7.20
C TYR A 339 10.29 1.95 8.64
N PHE A 340 9.05 2.20 9.06
CA PHE A 340 8.58 1.89 10.42
C PHE A 340 8.07 0.44 10.60
N LEU A 341 8.12 -0.39 9.55
CA LEU A 341 7.81 -1.82 9.59
C LEU A 341 9.09 -2.67 9.74
N GLN A 342 10.14 -2.13 10.36
CA GLN A 342 11.32 -2.88 10.75
C GLN A 342 10.96 -3.81 11.92
N MET A 343 11.10 -5.11 11.72
CA MET A 343 10.67 -6.16 12.64
C MET A 343 11.85 -6.70 13.42
N GLN A 344 11.57 -7.46 14.48
CA GLN A 344 12.61 -8.24 15.15
C GLN A 344 13.12 -9.38 14.24
N PRO A 345 14.38 -9.82 14.42
CA PRO A 345 14.91 -10.99 13.73
C PRO A 345 14.01 -12.21 13.91
N TYR A 346 13.86 -13.00 12.85
CA TYR A 346 13.14 -14.26 12.92
C TYR A 346 14.01 -15.32 13.60
N THR A 347 13.47 -16.01 14.60
CA THR A 347 14.20 -17.00 15.41
C THR A 347 13.71 -18.43 15.22
N GLY A 348 12.89 -18.68 14.19
CA GLY A 348 12.30 -19.99 13.88
C GLY A 348 10.84 -20.12 14.36
N ALA A 349 10.10 -21.07 13.77
CA ALA A 349 8.66 -21.22 13.99
C ALA A 349 8.25 -21.55 15.43
N ASP A 350 9.10 -22.26 16.17
CA ASP A 350 8.84 -22.71 17.54
C ASP A 350 9.46 -21.78 18.60
N ALA A 351 10.12 -20.69 18.17
CA ALA A 351 10.73 -19.75 19.09
C ALA A 351 9.69 -18.81 19.72
N PRO A 352 9.89 -18.37 20.98
CA PRO A 352 9.02 -17.37 21.58
C PRO A 352 9.10 -16.05 20.80
N PRO A 353 8.01 -15.27 20.71
CA PRO A 353 8.04 -13.95 20.08
C PRO A 353 9.10 -13.06 20.71
N ALA A 354 9.88 -12.37 19.87
CA ALA A 354 10.84 -11.39 20.35
C ALA A 354 10.11 -10.24 21.06
N ALA A 355 10.70 -9.72 22.14
CA ALA A 355 10.10 -8.64 22.90
C ALA A 355 9.96 -7.37 22.04
N PRO A 356 8.82 -6.65 22.12
CA PRO A 356 8.70 -5.33 21.52
C PRO A 356 9.60 -4.30 22.24
N PRO A 357 9.94 -3.18 21.59
CA PRO A 357 10.60 -2.06 22.27
C PRO A 357 9.80 -1.61 23.49
N ALA A 358 10.47 -1.35 24.61
CA ALA A 358 9.82 -1.02 25.88
C ALA A 358 9.11 0.33 25.84
N ASN A 359 9.66 1.29 25.08
CA ASN A 359 9.12 2.65 24.93
C ASN A 359 9.43 3.24 23.55
N ASN A 360 8.98 4.47 23.34
CA ASN A 360 9.11 5.20 22.07
C ASN A 360 10.57 5.56 21.76
N GLU A 361 11.38 5.90 22.76
CA GLU A 361 12.80 6.21 22.60
C GLU A 361 13.61 4.98 22.17
N GLU A 362 13.34 3.83 22.77
CA GLU A 362 13.96 2.58 22.39
C GLU A 362 13.52 2.15 20.98
N PHE A 363 12.24 2.30 20.65
CA PHE A 363 11.74 2.02 19.31
C PHE A 363 12.50 2.81 18.25
N LEU A 364 12.62 4.13 18.41
CA LEU A 364 13.36 4.98 17.48
C LEU A 364 14.84 4.60 17.40
N ARG A 365 15.48 4.29 18.54
CA ARG A 365 16.89 3.87 18.58
C ARG A 365 17.13 2.54 17.86
N GLN A 366 16.15 1.65 17.84
CA GLN A 366 16.28 0.34 17.18
C GLN A 366 16.06 0.40 15.67
N LEU A 367 15.64 1.52 15.09
CA LEU A 367 15.48 1.66 13.64
C LEU A 367 16.85 1.82 12.98
N VAL A 368 17.08 1.09 11.89
CA VAL A 368 18.24 1.30 11.01
C VAL A 368 18.15 2.70 10.42
N PRO A 369 19.17 3.57 10.62
CA PRO A 369 19.21 4.92 10.08
C PRO A 369 18.91 5.00 8.58
N SER A 370 18.08 5.97 8.18
CA SER A 370 17.81 6.29 6.77
C SER A 370 19.04 6.83 6.02
N LEU A 371 19.03 6.79 4.69
CA LEU A 371 20.04 7.50 3.87
C LEU A 371 19.99 9.01 4.11
N LEU A 372 18.79 9.58 4.32
CA LEU A 372 18.64 10.98 4.74
C LEU A 372 19.41 11.30 6.04
N SER A 373 19.45 10.36 6.98
CA SER A 373 20.18 10.52 8.24
C SER A 373 21.71 10.52 8.06
N LEU A 374 22.20 9.96 6.93
CA LEU A 374 23.62 9.97 6.53
C LEU A 374 23.95 11.12 5.56
N ASP A 375 22.96 11.93 5.17
CA ASP A 375 23.07 12.82 4.02
C ASP A 375 23.82 14.13 4.31
N THR A 376 25.14 14.05 4.41
CA THR A 376 26.00 15.23 4.65
C THR A 376 26.11 16.21 3.47
N ASP A 377 25.73 15.78 2.26
CA ASP A 377 25.76 16.59 1.04
C ASP A 377 24.41 17.20 0.67
N GLY A 378 23.30 16.78 1.28
CA GLY A 378 21.94 17.15 0.85
C GLY A 378 21.53 16.51 -0.49
N ARG A 379 22.09 15.34 -0.84
CA ARG A 379 21.88 14.62 -2.11
C ARG A 379 20.77 13.56 -2.05
N VAL A 380 20.02 13.48 -0.95
CA VAL A 380 18.91 12.54 -0.76
C VAL A 380 17.58 13.29 -0.80
N MET A 381 16.68 12.82 -1.66
CA MET A 381 15.25 13.12 -1.61
C MET A 381 14.53 11.88 -1.08
N ARG A 382 14.12 11.95 0.18
CA ARG A 382 13.36 10.92 0.86
C ARG A 382 11.87 11.06 0.55
N LEU A 383 11.21 9.96 0.20
CA LEU A 383 9.77 9.88 -0.01
C LEU A 383 9.12 9.10 1.14
N ASP A 384 8.24 9.76 1.88
CA ASP A 384 7.45 9.16 2.95
C ASP A 384 5.95 9.16 2.59
N SER A 385 5.20 8.22 3.17
CA SER A 385 3.79 8.03 2.85
C SER A 385 2.99 7.49 4.02
N PHE A 386 1.81 8.06 4.25
CA PHE A 386 0.84 7.52 5.20
C PHE A 386 0.16 6.24 4.70
N SER A 387 0.49 5.76 3.50
CA SER A 387 -0.22 4.64 2.86
C SER A 387 -0.04 3.31 3.57
N LYS A 388 1.12 3.06 4.19
CA LYS A 388 1.43 1.77 4.82
C LYS A 388 1.47 1.85 6.35
N VAL A 389 1.27 3.04 6.88
CA VAL A 389 1.27 3.32 8.32
C VAL A 389 -0.06 3.87 8.81
N ILE A 390 -0.94 4.41 7.96
CA ILE A 390 -2.29 4.84 8.35
C ILE A 390 -3.32 4.26 7.38
N ALA A 391 -3.37 4.77 6.14
CA ALA A 391 -4.31 4.30 5.13
C ALA A 391 -3.91 4.75 3.72
N PRO A 392 -3.86 3.85 2.71
CA PRO A 392 -3.56 4.21 1.31
C PRO A 392 -4.57 5.19 0.70
N GLY A 393 -5.85 5.08 1.10
CA GLY A 393 -6.94 5.89 0.55
C GLY A 393 -6.84 7.39 0.87
N THR A 394 -6.02 7.77 1.85
CA THR A 394 -5.78 9.19 2.18
C THR A 394 -5.10 9.94 1.05
N ARG A 395 -4.32 9.22 0.22
CA ARG A 395 -3.45 9.80 -0.80
C ARG A 395 -2.59 10.94 -0.25
N THR A 396 -1.96 10.71 0.91
CA THR A 396 -1.10 11.71 1.56
C THR A 396 0.25 11.13 1.91
N GLY A 397 1.31 11.88 1.63
CA GLY A 397 2.69 11.62 2.03
C GLY A 397 3.46 12.93 2.12
N TRP A 398 4.77 12.86 2.18
CA TRP A 398 5.65 14.03 2.11
C TRP A 398 7.00 13.66 1.49
N VAL A 399 7.74 14.68 1.06
CA VAL A 399 9.12 14.54 0.63
C VAL A 399 10.00 15.31 1.62
N THR A 400 11.22 14.81 1.84
CA THR A 400 12.27 15.54 2.57
C THR A 400 13.54 15.60 1.72
N ALA A 401 14.04 16.80 1.45
CA ALA A 401 15.26 17.03 0.68
C ALA A 401 15.87 18.41 0.99
N SER A 402 16.95 18.78 0.31
CA SER A 402 17.49 20.14 0.39
C SER A 402 16.50 21.19 -0.11
N ALA A 403 16.60 22.42 0.42
CA ALA A 403 15.71 23.52 0.09
C ALA A 403 15.64 23.78 -1.42
N GLN A 404 16.75 23.62 -2.14
CA GLN A 404 16.77 23.72 -3.61
C GLN A 404 15.80 22.72 -4.26
N ILE A 405 15.86 21.46 -3.85
CA ILE A 405 15.08 20.37 -4.44
C ILE A 405 13.62 20.46 -4.02
N VAL A 406 13.36 20.75 -2.74
CA VAL A 406 11.99 20.97 -2.24
C VAL A 406 11.34 22.16 -2.94
N GLU A 407 12.09 23.23 -3.18
CA GLU A 407 11.56 24.40 -3.90
C GLU A 407 11.15 24.01 -5.34
N ARG A 408 11.96 23.24 -6.07
CA ARG A 408 11.58 22.68 -7.39
C ARG A 408 10.34 21.79 -7.29
N PHE A 409 10.28 20.88 -6.32
CA PHE A 409 9.12 20.02 -6.08
C PHE A 409 7.84 20.83 -5.84
N VAL A 410 7.91 21.89 -5.03
CA VAL A 410 6.77 22.77 -4.79
C VAL A 410 6.32 23.46 -6.09
N ARG A 411 7.24 23.90 -6.96
CA ARG A 411 6.85 24.45 -8.27
C ARG A 411 6.11 23.45 -9.16
N HIS A 412 6.47 22.16 -9.12
CA HIS A 412 5.71 21.12 -9.80
C HIS A 412 4.31 20.98 -9.19
N ASN A 413 4.20 20.93 -7.86
CA ASN A 413 2.92 20.88 -7.16
C ASN A 413 2.00 22.04 -7.56
N GLU A 414 2.49 23.28 -7.60
CA GLU A 414 1.68 24.48 -7.85
C GLU A 414 0.87 24.46 -9.15
N VAL A 415 1.32 23.72 -10.16
CA VAL A 415 0.66 23.60 -11.47
C VAL A 415 0.31 22.16 -11.84
N SER A 416 0.23 21.28 -10.85
CA SER A 416 -0.23 19.89 -11.00
C SER A 416 -1.21 19.51 -9.87
N ALA A 417 -0.80 18.65 -8.96
CA ALA A 417 -1.63 18.15 -7.86
C ALA A 417 -1.98 19.21 -6.80
N GLN A 418 -1.27 20.35 -6.79
CA GLN A 418 -1.34 21.41 -5.79
C GLN A 418 -0.93 20.96 -4.39
N ASN A 419 -1.75 20.18 -3.69
CA ASN A 419 -1.45 19.61 -2.38
C ASN A 419 -2.42 18.45 -2.10
N PRO A 420 -2.18 17.67 -1.03
CA PRO A 420 -3.14 16.66 -0.60
C PRO A 420 -4.51 17.25 -0.31
N SER A 421 -5.56 16.46 -0.58
CA SER A 421 -6.94 16.81 -0.25
C SER A 421 -7.03 17.39 1.16
N GLY A 422 -7.60 18.58 1.30
CA GLY A 422 -7.69 19.24 2.60
C GLY A 422 -8.54 18.47 3.61
N LEU A 423 -9.53 17.67 3.15
CA LEU A 423 -10.25 16.71 3.99
C LEU A 423 -9.32 15.61 4.52
N ALA A 424 -8.46 15.04 3.67
CA ALA A 424 -7.48 14.06 4.14
C ALA A 424 -6.46 14.71 5.10
N ALA A 425 -6.02 15.93 4.80
CA ALA A 425 -5.08 16.67 5.63
C ALA A 425 -5.66 17.00 7.02
N ILE A 426 -6.92 17.45 7.12
CA ILE A 426 -7.53 17.73 8.43
C ILE A 426 -7.81 16.45 9.22
N THR A 427 -8.24 15.36 8.57
CA THR A 427 -8.42 14.06 9.23
C THR A 427 -7.10 13.55 9.81
N LEU A 428 -6.02 13.59 9.03
CA LEU A 428 -4.69 13.22 9.51
C LEU A 428 -4.19 14.15 10.61
N TYR A 429 -4.37 15.47 10.46
CA TYR A 429 -3.97 16.45 11.48
C TYR A 429 -4.70 16.20 12.81
N LYS A 430 -6.02 16.01 12.78
CA LYS A 430 -6.82 15.76 13.97
C LYS A 430 -6.43 14.46 14.68
N LEU A 431 -6.04 13.43 13.91
CA LEU A 431 -5.54 12.17 14.45
C LEU A 431 -4.12 12.32 15.03
N LEU A 432 -3.18 12.77 14.20
CA LEU A 432 -1.75 12.75 14.49
C LEU A 432 -1.32 13.86 15.45
N ASP A 433 -1.89 15.06 15.32
CA ASP A 433 -1.46 16.23 16.11
C ASP A 433 -2.33 16.44 17.35
N GLU A 434 -3.65 16.50 17.19
CA GLU A 434 -4.57 16.84 18.29
C GLU A 434 -4.92 15.65 19.18
N THR A 435 -4.98 14.43 18.63
CA THR A 435 -5.42 13.25 19.40
C THR A 435 -4.25 12.42 19.90
N TRP A 436 -3.37 11.96 19.01
CA TRP A 436 -2.24 11.10 19.36
C TRP A 436 -1.02 11.90 19.82
N GLY A 437 -0.77 13.04 19.19
CA GLY A 437 0.54 13.67 19.23
C GLY A 437 1.64 12.74 18.69
N HIS A 438 2.90 13.15 18.84
CA HIS A 438 4.03 12.29 18.47
C HIS A 438 4.10 11.03 19.31
N ASP A 439 3.75 11.12 20.60
CA ASP A 439 3.79 9.97 21.53
C ASP A 439 2.85 8.85 21.08
N GLY A 440 1.56 9.15 20.89
CA GLY A 440 0.58 8.18 20.44
C GLY A 440 0.83 7.68 19.02
N TYR A 441 1.41 8.51 18.14
CA TYR A 441 1.79 8.05 16.80
C TYR A 441 2.94 7.04 16.85
N LEU A 442 3.96 7.27 17.68
CA LEU A 442 5.05 6.31 17.88
C LEU A 442 4.56 5.01 18.55
N GLU A 443 3.62 5.09 19.48
CA GLU A 443 2.97 3.90 20.05
C GLU A 443 2.19 3.11 19.00
N TRP A 444 1.46 3.80 18.12
CA TRP A 444 0.79 3.19 16.97
C TRP A 444 1.79 2.51 16.01
N LEU A 445 2.92 3.15 15.70
CA LEU A 445 3.95 2.56 14.85
C LEU A 445 4.60 1.33 15.51
N ARG A 446 4.83 1.36 16.84
CA ARG A 446 5.27 0.19 17.61
C ARG A 446 4.25 -0.94 17.58
N HIS A 447 2.96 -0.63 17.72
CA HIS A 447 1.88 -1.60 17.57
C HIS A 447 1.91 -2.24 16.17
N LEU A 448 2.00 -1.44 15.10
CA LEU A 448 2.13 -1.93 13.73
C LEU A 448 3.34 -2.84 13.55
N ARG A 449 4.50 -2.50 14.12
CA ARG A 449 5.69 -3.36 14.11
C ARG A 449 5.39 -4.73 14.70
N VAL A 450 4.73 -4.79 15.85
CA VAL A 450 4.36 -6.07 16.49
C VAL A 450 3.40 -6.89 15.63
N GLU A 451 2.37 -6.26 15.08
CA GLU A 451 1.40 -6.91 14.20
C GLU A 451 2.06 -7.49 12.94
N TYR A 452 2.96 -6.72 12.30
CA TYR A 452 3.69 -7.19 11.12
C TYR A 452 4.73 -8.27 11.44
N THR A 453 5.40 -8.21 12.61
CA THR A 453 6.26 -9.30 13.08
C THR A 453 5.47 -10.60 13.18
N GLY A 454 4.30 -10.60 13.84
CA GLY A 454 3.47 -11.80 13.97
C GLY A 454 2.98 -12.34 12.61
N ARG A 455 2.63 -11.45 11.67
CA ARG A 455 2.25 -11.84 10.30
C ARG A 455 3.40 -12.45 9.51
N ARG A 456 4.59 -11.86 9.60
CA ARG A 456 5.82 -12.36 8.97
C ARG A 456 6.15 -13.75 9.51
N ASP A 457 6.13 -13.93 10.82
CA ASP A 457 6.42 -15.20 11.49
C ASP A 457 5.43 -16.29 11.09
N ALA A 458 4.13 -15.97 11.03
CA ALA A 458 3.10 -16.90 10.58
C ALA A 458 3.30 -17.36 9.12
N LEU A 459 3.66 -16.44 8.21
CA LEU A 459 3.96 -16.80 6.82
C LEU A 459 5.22 -17.68 6.73
N LEU A 460 6.29 -17.34 7.46
CA LEU A 460 7.53 -18.12 7.47
C LEU A 460 7.33 -19.52 8.05
N ALA A 461 6.60 -19.66 9.16
CA ALA A 461 6.25 -20.95 9.72
C ALA A 461 5.47 -21.83 8.73
N ALA A 462 4.56 -21.24 7.96
CA ALA A 462 3.89 -21.94 6.88
C ALA A 462 4.86 -22.36 5.75
N CYS A 463 5.80 -21.49 5.39
CA CYS A 463 6.81 -21.81 4.37
C CYS A 463 7.68 -22.99 4.81
N GLU A 464 8.16 -22.98 6.06
CA GLU A 464 8.96 -24.05 6.63
C GLU A 464 8.24 -25.40 6.67
N LYS A 465 6.92 -25.36 6.86
CA LYS A 465 6.05 -26.54 6.98
C LYS A 465 5.66 -27.13 5.61
N PHE A 466 5.37 -26.30 4.61
CA PHE A 466 4.71 -26.76 3.38
C PHE A 466 5.56 -26.68 2.11
N LEU A 467 6.48 -25.72 2.00
CA LEU A 467 7.24 -25.53 0.77
C LEU A 467 8.32 -26.62 0.61
N PRO A 468 8.54 -27.14 -0.62
CA PRO A 468 9.64 -28.06 -0.91
C PRO A 468 10.99 -27.31 -0.84
N LYS A 469 11.73 -27.45 0.27
CA LYS A 469 12.98 -26.72 0.56
C LYS A 469 14.14 -27.06 -0.38
N ASP A 470 14.05 -28.16 -1.11
CA ASP A 470 14.95 -28.56 -2.19
C ASP A 470 14.69 -27.80 -3.50
N ILE A 471 13.55 -27.14 -3.63
CA ILE A 471 13.11 -26.39 -4.82
C ILE A 471 12.96 -24.90 -4.53
N ILE A 472 12.45 -24.52 -3.35
CA ILE A 472 12.21 -23.12 -2.98
C ILE A 472 13.07 -22.71 -1.80
N THR A 473 13.78 -21.60 -1.96
CA THR A 473 14.55 -20.92 -0.91
C THR A 473 14.00 -19.52 -0.66
N TRP A 474 14.20 -19.01 0.55
CA TRP A 474 13.79 -17.66 0.93
C TRP A 474 14.67 -17.13 2.07
N THR A 475 14.77 -15.81 2.16
CA THR A 475 15.39 -15.13 3.30
C THR A 475 14.30 -14.50 4.17
N PRO A 476 14.27 -14.74 5.49
CA PRO A 476 13.37 -14.04 6.40
C PRO A 476 13.52 -12.51 6.29
N PRO A 477 12.48 -11.76 5.89
CA PRO A 477 12.59 -10.32 5.74
C PRO A 477 12.69 -9.66 7.11
N ALA A 478 13.65 -8.73 7.24
CA ALA A 478 13.84 -7.93 8.46
C ALA A 478 12.85 -6.76 8.56
N ALA A 479 12.26 -6.33 7.44
CA ALA A 479 11.30 -5.24 7.41
C ALA A 479 10.26 -5.39 6.29
N GLY A 480 9.20 -4.59 6.37
CA GLY A 480 8.20 -4.47 5.32
C GLY A 480 7.15 -5.56 5.33
N MET A 481 6.67 -5.94 4.15
CA MET A 481 5.46 -6.77 3.98
C MET A 481 5.52 -7.78 2.84
N PHE A 482 6.73 -8.10 2.39
CA PHE A 482 6.99 -9.01 1.26
C PHE A 482 7.99 -10.10 1.64
N LEU A 483 7.72 -11.31 1.15
CA LEU A 483 8.62 -12.45 1.16
C LEU A 483 8.93 -12.81 -0.29
N TRP A 484 10.22 -12.99 -0.58
CA TRP A 484 10.74 -13.31 -1.90
C TRP A 484 11.14 -14.78 -1.95
N LEU A 485 10.41 -15.54 -2.78
CA LEU A 485 10.58 -16.97 -2.93
C LEU A 485 11.41 -17.22 -4.19
N GLU A 486 12.64 -17.68 -4.02
CA GLU A 486 13.48 -18.12 -5.13
C GLU A 486 13.16 -19.57 -5.48
N VAL A 487 12.96 -19.85 -6.77
CA VAL A 487 12.68 -21.20 -7.25
C VAL A 487 13.89 -21.72 -8.01
N ASN A 488 14.54 -22.74 -7.47
CA ASN A 488 15.63 -23.43 -8.12
C ASN A 488 15.09 -24.28 -9.28
N LEU A 489 15.54 -23.95 -10.50
CA LEU A 489 15.11 -24.60 -11.74
C LEU A 489 15.96 -25.82 -12.12
N ASP A 490 17.08 -26.11 -11.44
CA ASP A 490 18.04 -27.17 -11.84
C ASP A 490 17.37 -28.53 -12.09
N ASN A 491 16.35 -28.86 -11.30
CA ASN A 491 15.60 -30.12 -11.38
C ASN A 491 14.22 -29.99 -12.04
N HIS A 492 13.89 -28.84 -12.66
CA HIS A 492 12.61 -28.66 -13.35
C HIS A 492 12.57 -29.49 -14.64
N PRO A 493 11.48 -30.22 -14.95
CA PRO A 493 11.41 -31.10 -16.13
C PRO A 493 11.60 -30.39 -17.47
N ASP A 494 11.31 -29.09 -17.51
CA ASP A 494 11.48 -28.22 -18.68
C ASP A 494 12.68 -27.26 -18.57
N ALA A 495 13.55 -27.43 -17.57
CA ALA A 495 14.80 -26.67 -17.48
C ALA A 495 15.63 -26.84 -18.75
N GLY A 496 16.05 -25.72 -19.35
CA GLY A 496 16.80 -25.70 -20.62
C GLY A 496 15.95 -25.98 -21.87
N LYS A 497 14.66 -26.33 -21.73
CA LYS A 497 13.73 -26.50 -22.86
C LYS A 497 12.83 -25.27 -23.06
N LYS A 498 12.37 -24.68 -21.94
CA LYS A 498 11.57 -23.46 -21.90
C LYS A 498 12.40 -22.32 -21.31
N SER A 499 12.04 -21.09 -21.67
CA SER A 499 12.58 -19.90 -21.02
C SER A 499 12.12 -19.80 -19.56
N ILE A 500 12.84 -19.04 -18.74
CA ILE A 500 12.46 -18.78 -17.35
C ILE A 500 11.07 -18.12 -17.28
N LEU A 501 10.76 -17.22 -18.22
CA LEU A 501 9.47 -16.54 -18.30
C LEU A 501 8.30 -17.51 -18.55
N GLU A 502 8.48 -18.48 -19.46
CA GLU A 502 7.45 -19.49 -19.72
C GLU A 502 7.21 -20.39 -18.50
N ILE A 503 8.28 -20.84 -17.83
CA ILE A 503 8.15 -21.65 -16.60
C ILE A 503 7.50 -20.83 -15.47
N GLU A 504 7.86 -19.56 -15.33
CA GLU A 504 7.26 -18.65 -14.35
C GLU A 504 5.77 -18.45 -14.60
N ASP A 505 5.33 -18.29 -15.85
CA ASP A 505 3.92 -18.16 -16.21
C ASP A 505 3.13 -19.43 -15.92
N GLU A 506 3.67 -20.60 -16.25
CA GLU A 506 3.04 -21.89 -15.95
C GLU A 506 2.89 -22.10 -14.43
N MET A 507 3.94 -21.80 -13.66
CA MET A 507 3.89 -21.92 -12.20
C MET A 507 2.96 -20.89 -11.55
N PHE A 508 2.91 -19.67 -12.08
CA PHE A 508 1.96 -18.65 -11.66
C PHE A 508 0.52 -19.12 -11.89
N LEU A 509 0.20 -19.62 -13.08
CA LEU A 509 -1.13 -20.14 -13.41
C LEU A 509 -1.47 -21.37 -12.55
N ALA A 510 -0.53 -22.27 -12.29
CA ALA A 510 -0.72 -23.40 -11.39
C ALA A 510 -1.09 -22.94 -9.97
N CYS A 511 -0.43 -21.90 -9.44
CA CYS A 511 -0.81 -21.31 -8.16
C CYS A 511 -2.23 -20.73 -8.19
N VAL A 512 -2.60 -20.04 -9.28
CA VAL A 512 -3.95 -19.47 -9.47
C VAL A 512 -5.02 -20.56 -9.53
N GLU A 513 -4.75 -21.68 -10.20
CA GLU A 513 -5.66 -22.84 -10.26
C GLU A 513 -5.88 -23.47 -8.88
N LYS A 514 -4.85 -23.47 -8.01
CA LYS A 514 -5.01 -23.86 -6.59
C LYS A 514 -5.65 -22.77 -5.73
N GLY A 515 -6.00 -21.63 -6.31
CA GLY A 515 -6.66 -20.52 -5.63
C GLY A 515 -5.73 -19.66 -4.78
N VAL A 516 -4.51 -19.41 -5.27
CA VAL A 516 -3.52 -18.51 -4.66
C VAL A 516 -3.00 -17.54 -5.71
N LEU A 517 -2.99 -16.25 -5.37
CA LEU A 517 -2.39 -15.21 -6.21
C LEU A 517 -1.06 -14.75 -5.60
N LEU A 518 0.02 -14.98 -6.33
CA LEU A 518 1.34 -14.42 -6.07
C LEU A 518 1.69 -13.38 -7.13
N SER A 519 2.77 -12.63 -6.95
CA SER A 519 3.30 -11.77 -8.02
C SER A 519 4.50 -12.45 -8.67
N LYS A 520 4.55 -12.46 -10.00
CA LYS A 520 5.70 -12.95 -10.77
C LYS A 520 6.92 -12.07 -10.53
N GLY A 521 8.10 -12.67 -10.46
CA GLY A 521 9.35 -11.95 -10.28
C GLY A 521 9.73 -11.09 -11.48
N SER A 522 9.45 -11.57 -12.70
CA SER A 522 9.68 -10.83 -13.95
C SER A 522 8.98 -9.46 -14.02
N TRP A 523 7.83 -9.31 -13.35
CA TRP A 523 7.13 -8.03 -13.26
C TRP A 523 7.96 -6.94 -12.58
N PHE A 524 8.91 -7.32 -11.75
CA PHE A 524 9.76 -6.41 -10.97
C PHE A 524 11.15 -6.20 -11.56
N LEU A 525 11.49 -6.78 -12.72
CA LEU A 525 12.78 -6.48 -13.36
C LEU A 525 12.92 -4.97 -13.59
N GLY A 526 14.00 -4.38 -13.08
CA GLY A 526 14.31 -2.96 -13.23
C GLY A 526 14.59 -2.61 -14.70
N ASP A 527 15.53 -3.34 -15.32
CA ASP A 527 15.80 -3.22 -16.75
C ASP A 527 14.90 -4.17 -17.55
N LYS A 528 13.83 -3.63 -18.15
CA LYS A 528 12.87 -4.38 -18.98
C LYS A 528 13.45 -4.89 -20.30
N THR A 529 14.68 -4.53 -20.65
CA THR A 529 15.37 -5.05 -21.85
C THR A 529 16.17 -6.32 -21.57
N LYS A 530 16.22 -6.77 -20.30
CA LYS A 530 16.94 -7.97 -19.87
C LYS A 530 15.97 -9.08 -19.53
N GLU A 531 16.38 -10.29 -19.88
CA GLU A 531 15.72 -11.51 -19.41
C GLU A 531 16.10 -11.79 -17.95
N PRO A 532 15.18 -12.33 -17.13
CA PRO A 532 15.51 -12.77 -15.79
C PRO A 532 16.52 -13.92 -15.83
N THR A 533 17.49 -13.90 -14.91
CA THR A 533 18.47 -14.99 -14.74
C THR A 533 18.03 -16.02 -13.69
N GLN A 534 17.06 -15.65 -12.85
CA GLN A 534 16.50 -16.45 -11.76
C GLN A 534 14.99 -16.28 -11.74
N LEU A 535 14.29 -17.31 -11.25
CA LEU A 535 12.84 -17.29 -11.08
C LEU A 535 12.49 -16.95 -9.64
N PHE A 536 11.70 -15.91 -9.46
CA PHE A 536 11.17 -15.54 -8.15
C PHE A 536 9.66 -15.38 -8.16
N LEU A 537 9.04 -15.57 -6.99
CA LEU A 537 7.66 -15.23 -6.71
C LEU A 537 7.59 -14.36 -5.45
N ARG A 538 6.82 -13.27 -5.50
CA ARG A 538 6.56 -12.44 -4.31
C ARG A 538 5.28 -12.88 -3.63
N ALA A 539 5.37 -13.17 -2.33
CA ALA A 539 4.24 -13.31 -1.43
C ALA A 539 4.17 -12.08 -0.50
N THR A 540 2.97 -11.54 -0.25
CA THR A 540 2.77 -10.51 0.77
C THR A 540 2.11 -11.09 2.01
N PHE A 541 2.53 -10.65 3.19
CA PHE A 541 1.90 -11.00 4.48
C PHE A 541 1.02 -9.88 5.07
N ALA A 542 0.70 -8.84 4.28
CA ALA A 542 -0.16 -7.74 4.72
C ALA A 542 -1.67 -8.05 4.57
N ALA A 543 -2.07 -8.70 3.48
CA ALA A 543 -3.47 -8.69 3.03
C ALA A 543 -4.35 -9.79 3.66
N ALA A 544 -3.81 -10.99 3.83
CA ALA A 544 -4.56 -12.15 4.30
C ALA A 544 -4.47 -12.31 5.83
N THR A 545 -5.41 -13.03 6.44
CA THR A 545 -5.28 -13.46 7.85
C THR A 545 -4.21 -14.55 7.97
N ALA A 546 -3.70 -14.80 9.18
CA ALA A 546 -2.69 -15.84 9.42
C ALA A 546 -3.14 -17.22 8.91
N GLU A 547 -4.39 -17.61 9.16
CA GLU A 547 -4.95 -18.90 8.71
C GLU A 547 -5.05 -18.97 7.18
N LYS A 548 -5.31 -17.83 6.54
CA LYS A 548 -5.36 -17.75 5.07
C LYS A 548 -3.99 -17.75 4.45
N MET A 549 -2.98 -17.17 5.10
CA MET A 549 -1.58 -17.28 4.69
C MET A 549 -1.09 -18.73 4.76
N GLU A 550 -1.39 -19.45 5.85
CA GLU A 550 -1.04 -20.87 5.97
C GLU A 550 -1.64 -21.71 4.83
N GLN A 551 -2.95 -21.56 4.59
CA GLN A 551 -3.65 -22.24 3.49
C GLN A 551 -3.08 -21.88 2.11
N ALA A 552 -2.70 -20.62 1.91
CA ALA A 552 -2.11 -20.16 0.65
C ALA A 552 -0.76 -20.82 0.41
N ILE A 553 0.12 -20.85 1.41
CA ILE A 553 1.45 -21.45 1.28
C ILE A 553 1.37 -22.98 1.12
N GLU A 554 0.42 -23.65 1.79
CA GLU A 554 0.14 -25.07 1.55
C GLU A 554 -0.18 -25.34 0.07
N ARG A 555 -1.06 -24.53 -0.52
CA ARG A 555 -1.46 -24.64 -1.93
C ARG A 555 -0.31 -24.33 -2.90
N VAL A 556 0.54 -23.36 -2.58
CA VAL A 556 1.77 -23.07 -3.35
C VAL A 556 2.71 -24.28 -3.33
N GLY A 557 2.91 -24.90 -2.15
CA GLY A 557 3.72 -26.12 -2.03
C GLY A 557 3.18 -27.27 -2.89
N VAL A 558 1.86 -27.43 -2.98
CA VAL A 558 1.23 -28.42 -3.89
C VAL A 558 1.48 -28.07 -5.36
N ALA A 559 1.21 -26.83 -5.77
CA ALA A 559 1.40 -26.39 -7.16
C ALA A 559 2.85 -26.60 -7.64
N VAL A 560 3.83 -26.23 -6.81
CA VAL A 560 5.26 -26.36 -7.12
C VAL A 560 5.67 -27.82 -7.24
N ARG A 561 5.25 -28.69 -6.31
CA ARG A 561 5.56 -30.12 -6.39
C ARG A 561 4.98 -30.77 -7.65
N GLU A 562 3.76 -30.39 -8.03
CA GLU A 562 3.13 -30.86 -9.27
C GLU A 562 3.91 -30.38 -10.51
N ALA A 563 4.29 -29.10 -10.56
CA ALA A 563 5.07 -28.53 -11.67
C ALA A 563 6.45 -29.22 -11.83
N PHE A 564 7.10 -29.57 -10.72
CA PHE A 564 8.38 -30.27 -10.73
C PHE A 564 8.26 -31.81 -10.85
N GLY A 565 7.03 -32.36 -10.95
CA GLY A 565 6.80 -33.80 -10.99
C GLY A 565 7.22 -34.55 -9.72
N VAL A 566 7.44 -33.84 -8.62
CA VAL A 566 7.81 -34.42 -7.33
C VAL A 566 6.55 -34.92 -6.66
N LYS A 567 6.48 -36.24 -6.39
CA LYS A 567 5.34 -36.81 -5.65
C LYS A 567 5.20 -36.06 -4.33
N ALA A 568 3.97 -35.61 -4.03
CA ALA A 568 3.65 -35.02 -2.75
C ALA A 568 4.18 -35.93 -1.62
N VAL A 569 4.96 -35.38 -0.70
CA VAL A 569 5.12 -36.00 0.61
C VAL A 569 3.69 -36.16 1.11
N LYS A 570 3.25 -37.41 1.34
CA LYS A 570 1.90 -37.68 1.86
C LYS A 570 1.68 -36.68 2.99
N PRO A 571 0.59 -35.88 2.97
CA PRO A 571 0.29 -35.01 4.09
C PRO A 571 0.39 -35.88 5.34
N TYR A 572 1.14 -35.44 6.35
CA TYR A 572 1.10 -36.09 7.65
C TYR A 572 -0.38 -36.19 8.03
N ASN A 573 -0.90 -37.41 7.98
CA ASN A 573 -2.26 -37.69 8.37
C ASN A 573 -2.32 -37.40 9.87
N ILE A 574 -2.76 -36.20 10.25
CA ILE A 574 -3.14 -35.87 11.64
C ILE A 574 -4.45 -36.61 12.01
N PHE A 575 -4.93 -37.53 11.17
CA PHE A 575 -5.86 -38.57 11.57
C PHE A 575 -5.24 -39.93 11.29
N PRO A 576 -4.77 -40.67 12.32
CA PRO A 576 -4.44 -42.07 12.12
C PRO A 576 -5.68 -42.78 11.58
N ALA A 577 -5.47 -43.74 10.68
CA ALA A 577 -6.50 -44.57 10.07
C ALA A 577 -7.16 -45.51 11.11
N SER A 578 -7.89 -44.92 12.06
CA SER A 578 -8.73 -45.57 13.07
C SER A 578 -10.07 -44.83 13.28
N SER A 579 -10.50 -44.02 12.32
CA SER A 579 -11.78 -43.28 12.39
C SER A 579 -13.02 -44.13 12.04
N THR A 580 -12.87 -45.39 11.66
CA THR A 580 -14.01 -46.32 11.48
C THR A 580 -14.67 -46.72 12.81
N THR A 581 -14.01 -46.54 13.95
CA THR A 581 -14.58 -46.84 15.28
C THR A 581 -15.45 -45.70 15.81
N ASN A 582 -15.06 -44.43 15.57
CA ASN A 582 -15.83 -43.27 16.02
C ASN A 582 -17.13 -43.06 15.21
N MET A 583 -17.14 -43.38 13.92
CA MET A 583 -18.35 -43.32 13.11
C MET A 583 -19.38 -44.40 13.52
N LYS A 584 -18.92 -45.60 13.93
CA LYS A 584 -19.80 -46.65 14.48
C LYS A 584 -20.33 -46.31 15.88
N LEU A 585 -19.54 -45.64 16.72
CA LEU A 585 -20.00 -45.17 18.03
C LEU A 585 -21.08 -44.09 17.89
N SER A 586 -20.91 -43.13 16.97
CA SER A 586 -21.91 -42.08 16.71
C SER A 586 -23.21 -42.65 16.14
N ILE A 587 -23.16 -43.62 15.22
CA ILE A 587 -24.35 -44.28 14.65
C ILE A 587 -25.07 -45.14 15.69
N THR A 588 -24.34 -45.80 16.59
CA THR A 588 -24.93 -46.62 17.66
C THR A 588 -25.56 -45.73 18.75
N LEU A 589 -24.94 -44.58 19.06
CA LEU A 589 -25.49 -43.60 19.99
C LEU A 589 -26.75 -42.92 19.43
N LEU A 590 -26.75 -42.57 18.14
CA LEU A 590 -27.91 -42.00 17.43
C LEU A 590 -29.08 -42.99 17.31
N THR A 591 -28.81 -44.26 17.01
CA THR A 591 -29.85 -45.31 16.95
C THR A 591 -30.40 -45.66 18.34
N THR A 592 -29.58 -45.63 19.39
CA THR A 592 -30.03 -45.84 20.77
C THR A 592 -30.86 -44.66 21.30
N LEU A 593 -30.48 -43.43 20.96
CA LEU A 593 -31.26 -42.22 21.27
C LEU A 593 -32.60 -42.18 20.50
N ALA A 594 -32.61 -42.61 19.23
CA ALA A 594 -33.84 -42.74 18.45
C ALA A 594 -34.77 -43.83 19.01
N ALA A 595 -34.23 -44.96 19.47
CA ALA A 595 -35.01 -46.02 20.11
C ALA A 595 -35.58 -45.60 21.49
N LEU A 596 -34.84 -44.80 22.26
CA LEU A 596 -35.32 -44.20 23.51
C LEU A 596 -36.40 -43.14 23.27
N ALA A 597 -36.30 -42.36 22.19
CA ALA A 597 -37.33 -41.40 21.78
C ALA A 597 -38.60 -42.09 21.28
N ALA A 598 -38.47 -43.19 20.53
CA ALA A 598 -39.60 -44.01 20.07
C ALA A 598 -40.31 -44.76 21.21
N ALA A 599 -39.58 -45.15 22.26
CA ALA A 599 -40.15 -45.80 23.46
C ALA A 599 -40.86 -44.81 24.41
N ALA A 600 -40.73 -43.50 24.20
CA ALA A 600 -41.27 -42.45 25.07
C ALA A 600 -42.53 -41.74 24.52
N SER A 601 -43.06 -42.15 23.36
CA SER A 601 -44.26 -41.53 22.76
C SER A 601 -45.44 -42.51 22.65
N PRO A 602 -46.63 -42.23 23.23
CA PRO A 602 -47.76 -43.17 23.21
C PRO A 602 -48.60 -43.17 21.91
N ALA A 603 -48.13 -42.61 20.79
CA ALA A 603 -49.02 -42.31 19.67
C ALA A 603 -48.42 -42.59 18.29
N ILE A 604 -48.23 -43.87 17.93
CA ILE A 604 -48.20 -44.30 16.52
C ILE A 604 -48.92 -45.64 16.42
N LYS A 605 -50.12 -45.65 15.81
CA LYS A 605 -50.82 -46.88 15.42
C LYS A 605 -50.11 -47.47 14.19
N ARG A 606 -49.84 -48.78 14.25
CA ARG A 606 -49.40 -49.61 13.13
C ARG A 606 -50.56 -49.78 12.15
N GLU A 607 -50.44 -49.22 10.97
CA GLU A 607 -51.04 -49.63 9.70
C GLU A 607 -50.34 -48.73 8.66
N ASP A 608 -49.79 -49.32 7.58
CA ASP A 608 -49.01 -48.69 6.47
C ASP A 608 -47.52 -49.06 6.36
N CYS A 609 -47.15 -50.29 6.70
CA CYS A 609 -45.93 -50.94 6.16
C CYS A 609 -46.16 -52.44 6.04
N ALA A 610 -47.02 -52.82 5.10
CA ALA A 610 -47.19 -54.19 4.65
C ALA A 610 -47.17 -54.19 3.11
N ASP A 611 -45.99 -53.96 2.55
CA ASP A 611 -45.53 -54.48 1.27
C ASP A 611 -44.06 -54.08 1.11
N TYR A 612 -43.30 -54.89 0.36
CA TYR A 612 -41.83 -54.89 0.24
C TYR A 612 -41.10 -55.76 1.26
N GLY A 613 -41.22 -57.07 1.04
CA GLY A 613 -40.23 -58.05 1.47
C GLY A 613 -38.90 -57.88 0.73
N GLU A 614 -37.86 -58.31 1.45
CA GLU A 614 -36.52 -58.75 1.04
C GLU A 614 -35.78 -58.03 -0.11
N GLN A 615 -34.60 -57.49 0.24
CA GLN A 615 -33.58 -56.80 -0.56
C GLN A 615 -33.78 -55.28 -0.77
N CYS A 616 -33.32 -54.48 0.20
CA CYS A 616 -33.06 -53.07 -0.02
C CYS A 616 -31.61 -52.72 0.37
N VAL A 617 -30.82 -52.39 -0.64
CA VAL A 617 -29.52 -51.72 -0.54
C VAL A 617 -29.81 -50.27 -0.17
N PHE A 618 -29.16 -49.75 0.87
CA PHE A 618 -29.33 -48.35 1.30
C PHE A 618 -28.85 -47.39 0.19
N ASP A 619 -29.79 -46.71 -0.46
CA ASP A 619 -29.56 -45.56 -1.35
C ASP A 619 -29.78 -44.24 -0.57
N GLU A 620 -28.98 -43.22 -0.90
CA GLU A 620 -28.87 -41.93 -0.22
C GLU A 620 -30.17 -41.10 -0.21
N ASN A 621 -31.13 -41.43 -1.07
CA ASN A 621 -32.39 -40.68 -1.21
C ASN A 621 -33.47 -41.02 -0.15
N CYS A 622 -33.29 -42.06 0.68
CA CYS A 622 -34.25 -42.41 1.73
C CYS A 622 -34.02 -41.61 3.04
N CYS A 623 -32.83 -41.06 3.24
CA CYS A 623 -32.47 -40.30 4.45
C CYS A 623 -32.86 -38.82 4.42
N GLU A 624 -33.10 -38.23 3.25
CA GLU A 624 -33.51 -36.82 3.14
C GLU A 624 -34.96 -36.59 3.59
N GLY A 625 -35.89 -37.49 3.23
CA GLY A 625 -37.32 -37.33 3.56
C GLY A 625 -37.66 -37.47 5.05
N ILE A 626 -36.88 -38.24 5.82
CA ILE A 626 -37.08 -38.40 7.26
C ILE A 626 -36.50 -37.20 8.03
N CYS A 627 -35.46 -36.55 7.52
CA CYS A 627 -34.84 -35.39 8.15
C CYS A 627 -35.69 -34.12 8.04
N ASP A 628 -36.36 -33.91 6.92
CA ASP A 628 -37.19 -32.71 6.70
C ASP A 628 -38.46 -32.71 7.57
N HIS A 629 -39.08 -33.88 7.78
CA HIS A 629 -40.26 -34.02 8.63
C HIS A 629 -39.94 -33.85 10.13
N LEU A 630 -38.79 -34.36 10.59
CA LEU A 630 -38.32 -34.16 11.97
C LEU A 630 -37.96 -32.70 12.24
N LEU A 631 -37.40 -32.01 11.24
CA LEU A 631 -37.03 -30.60 11.32
C LEU A 631 -38.27 -29.69 11.40
N GLU A 632 -39.33 -29.98 10.65
CA GLU A 632 -40.60 -29.25 10.75
C GLU A 632 -41.30 -29.41 12.11
N GLU A 633 -41.29 -30.61 12.69
CA GLU A 633 -41.88 -30.85 14.01
C GLU A 633 -41.04 -30.24 15.15
N LEU A 634 -39.71 -30.25 15.05
CA LEU A 634 -38.82 -29.58 16.00
C LEU A 634 -38.96 -28.05 15.95
N LEU A 635 -39.21 -27.46 14.78
CA LEU A 635 -39.46 -26.03 14.62
C LEU A 635 -40.84 -25.60 15.15
N LYS A 636 -41.86 -26.47 15.09
CA LYS A 636 -43.18 -26.22 15.72
C LYS A 636 -43.12 -26.28 17.25
N ALA A 637 -42.24 -27.10 17.82
CA ALA A 637 -42.08 -27.26 19.26
C ALA A 637 -41.35 -26.09 19.97
N GLN A 638 -40.74 -25.15 19.22
CA GLN A 638 -39.90 -24.08 19.78
C GLN A 638 -40.63 -22.81 20.27
N ARG A 639 -41.94 -22.81 20.45
CA ARG A 639 -42.68 -21.58 20.81
C ARG A 639 -42.58 -21.10 22.26
N HIS A 640 -41.99 -21.83 23.21
CA HIS A 640 -41.86 -21.32 24.60
C HIS A 640 -40.55 -21.71 25.31
N LYS A 641 -39.68 -20.69 25.47
CA LYS A 641 -38.51 -20.53 26.38
C LYS A 641 -37.12 -21.03 25.92
N PRO A 642 -36.01 -20.36 26.35
CA PRO A 642 -34.70 -20.46 25.70
C PRO A 642 -33.66 -21.26 26.51
N ILE A 643 -32.86 -22.10 25.85
CA ILE A 643 -31.56 -22.59 26.35
C ILE A 643 -30.58 -22.72 25.16
N PRO A 644 -29.34 -22.20 25.23
CA PRO A 644 -28.46 -22.02 24.07
C PRO A 644 -27.38 -23.10 23.98
N ILE A 645 -27.59 -24.17 23.21
CA ILE A 645 -26.52 -25.03 22.67
C ILE A 645 -27.03 -25.54 21.31
N ILE A 646 -26.13 -25.67 20.32
CA ILE A 646 -26.35 -26.12 18.92
C ILE A 646 -26.47 -24.96 17.89
N ILE A 647 -25.41 -24.14 17.80
CA ILE A 647 -25.03 -23.48 16.53
C ILE A 647 -23.51 -23.71 16.31
N ILE A 648 -23.05 -24.94 16.42
CA ILE A 648 -21.70 -25.35 15.99
C ILE A 648 -21.82 -26.74 15.35
N ALA A 649 -22.58 -26.85 14.25
CA ALA A 649 -22.58 -28.05 13.43
C ALA A 649 -22.98 -27.81 11.97
N LEU A 650 -23.61 -26.69 11.62
CA LEU A 650 -24.18 -26.49 10.28
C LEU A 650 -23.37 -25.56 9.35
N LYS A 651 -22.15 -25.15 9.72
CA LYS A 651 -21.27 -24.36 8.82
C LYS A 651 -20.31 -25.17 7.95
N ARG A 652 -20.35 -26.51 8.01
CA ARG A 652 -19.33 -27.37 7.36
C ARG A 652 -19.81 -28.31 6.25
N ILE A 653 -20.96 -28.04 5.64
CA ILE A 653 -21.36 -28.72 4.39
C ILE A 653 -21.62 -27.64 3.33
N ARG A 654 -20.61 -27.34 2.53
CA ARG A 654 -20.75 -26.63 1.25
C ARG A 654 -20.34 -27.60 0.15
N HIS A 655 -21.33 -28.27 -0.44
CA HIS A 655 -21.29 -28.69 -1.85
C HIS A 655 -22.31 -27.82 -2.61
N PRO A 656 -22.14 -27.59 -3.92
CA PRO A 656 -22.77 -26.49 -4.63
C PRO A 656 -24.28 -26.72 -4.79
N LEU A 657 -25.07 -25.79 -4.25
CA LEU A 657 -26.52 -25.75 -4.39
C LEU A 657 -26.90 -25.67 -5.87
N LYS A 658 -27.54 -26.73 -6.38
CA LYS A 658 -28.39 -26.64 -7.56
C LYS A 658 -29.53 -25.66 -7.26
N ARG A 659 -29.71 -24.72 -8.18
CA ARG A 659 -30.70 -23.64 -8.19
C ARG A 659 -32.11 -24.14 -7.84
N ASN A 660 -32.63 -23.78 -6.67
CA ASN A 660 -33.97 -24.18 -6.22
C ASN A 660 -35.03 -23.21 -6.78
N ALA A 661 -35.73 -23.63 -7.84
CA ALA A 661 -36.73 -22.85 -8.57
C ALA A 661 -37.96 -22.42 -7.72
N ARG A 662 -38.12 -22.99 -6.52
CA ARG A 662 -39.22 -22.67 -5.60
C ARG A 662 -38.94 -21.40 -4.78
N LEU A 663 -37.67 -21.09 -4.50
CA LEU A 663 -37.23 -19.90 -3.78
C LEU A 663 -37.32 -18.62 -4.65
N ASP A 664 -36.97 -18.75 -5.94
CA ASP A 664 -37.09 -17.66 -6.92
C ASP A 664 -38.55 -17.21 -7.14
N LYS A 665 -39.53 -18.11 -6.91
CA LYS A 665 -40.96 -17.82 -7.07
C LYS A 665 -41.55 -17.08 -5.87
N GLN A 666 -40.96 -17.23 -4.68
CA GLN A 666 -41.37 -16.51 -3.47
C GLN A 666 -40.74 -15.11 -3.36
N ILE A 667 -39.49 -14.95 -3.83
CA ILE A 667 -38.80 -13.64 -3.83
C ILE A 667 -39.47 -12.65 -4.82
N LYS A 668 -40.03 -13.16 -5.94
CA LYS A 668 -40.76 -12.32 -6.92
C LYS A 668 -42.13 -11.81 -6.46
N ALA A 669 -42.66 -12.29 -5.33
CA ALA A 669 -44.02 -11.97 -4.90
C ALA A 669 -44.14 -10.89 -3.81
N GLN A 670 -43.03 -10.37 -3.25
CA GLN A 670 -43.10 -9.55 -2.02
C GLN A 670 -42.28 -8.25 -1.97
N THR A 671 -41.95 -7.59 -3.09
CA THR A 671 -41.42 -6.21 -3.02
C THR A 671 -41.77 -5.37 -4.25
N PRO A 672 -42.49 -4.23 -4.12
CA PRO A 672 -42.58 -3.25 -5.19
C PRO A 672 -41.32 -2.37 -5.17
N LEU A 673 -40.46 -2.50 -6.18
CA LEU A 673 -39.34 -1.58 -6.42
C LEU A 673 -39.76 -0.52 -7.46
N PRO A 674 -39.39 0.77 -7.29
CA PRO A 674 -39.65 1.82 -8.28
C PRO A 674 -38.81 1.59 -9.57
N PRO A 675 -39.24 2.13 -10.72
CA PRO A 675 -38.67 1.77 -12.02
C PRO A 675 -37.24 2.30 -12.19
N LEU A 676 -36.30 1.38 -12.39
CA LEU A 676 -34.94 1.65 -12.86
C LEU A 676 -34.95 1.99 -14.36
N ILE A 677 -34.31 3.11 -14.68
CA ILE A 677 -33.97 3.57 -16.04
C ILE A 677 -33.17 2.48 -16.77
N LYS A 678 -33.63 2.06 -17.94
CA LYS A 678 -32.99 1.02 -18.77
C LYS A 678 -31.75 1.58 -19.45
N ARG A 679 -30.58 0.97 -19.21
CA ARG A 679 -29.40 1.11 -20.09
C ARG A 679 -29.69 0.47 -21.45
N PRO A 680 -29.30 1.07 -22.59
CA PRO A 680 -29.38 0.42 -23.89
C PRO A 680 -28.40 -0.76 -23.96
N LYS A 681 -28.83 -1.85 -24.62
CA LYS A 681 -28.02 -3.04 -24.87
C LYS A 681 -26.92 -2.71 -25.88
N GLN A 682 -25.66 -2.99 -25.55
CA GLN A 682 -24.58 -3.09 -26.54
C GLN A 682 -24.66 -4.47 -27.21
N GLU A 683 -24.81 -4.49 -28.53
CA GLU A 683 -24.61 -5.68 -29.35
C GLU A 683 -23.11 -5.88 -29.64
N PRO A 684 -22.61 -7.12 -29.73
CA PRO A 684 -21.22 -7.39 -30.04
C PRO A 684 -20.94 -7.16 -31.53
N HIS A 685 -20.00 -6.26 -31.84
CA HIS A 685 -19.54 -6.04 -33.21
C HIS A 685 -18.78 -7.26 -33.75
N LYS A 686 -19.24 -7.79 -34.88
CA LYS A 686 -18.52 -8.76 -35.73
C LYS A 686 -17.28 -8.09 -36.32
N ALA A 687 -16.12 -8.70 -36.11
CA ALA A 687 -14.93 -8.42 -36.90
C ALA A 687 -15.14 -8.95 -38.33
N LEU A 688 -15.12 -8.06 -39.31
CA LEU A 688 -14.94 -8.41 -40.72
C LEU A 688 -13.45 -8.28 -41.01
N ALA A 689 -12.81 -9.42 -41.21
CA ALA A 689 -11.49 -9.50 -41.80
C ALA A 689 -11.67 -9.53 -43.33
N GLU A 690 -11.09 -8.56 -44.03
CA GLU A 690 -10.82 -8.66 -45.47
C GLU A 690 -9.31 -8.44 -45.72
N PRO A 691 -8.72 -9.14 -46.70
CA PRO A 691 -7.28 -9.24 -46.86
C PRO A 691 -6.69 -8.03 -47.61
N VAL A 692 -5.51 -7.59 -47.17
CA VAL A 692 -4.67 -6.60 -47.87
C VAL A 692 -4.02 -7.29 -49.09
N PRO A 693 -4.06 -6.70 -50.30
CA PRO A 693 -3.31 -7.23 -51.44
C PRO A 693 -1.82 -6.89 -51.32
N GLU A 694 -0.97 -7.85 -51.67
CA GLU A 694 0.47 -7.67 -51.83
C GLU A 694 0.80 -6.70 -52.98
N GLY A 695 1.71 -5.75 -52.74
CA GLY A 695 2.41 -5.03 -53.79
C GLY A 695 2.68 -3.55 -53.52
N ASP A 696 3.93 -3.27 -53.14
CA ASP A 696 4.81 -2.24 -53.70
C ASP A 696 5.55 -1.41 -52.63
N GLU A 697 6.87 -1.40 -52.80
CA GLU A 697 7.85 -0.71 -51.98
C GLU A 697 7.79 0.80 -52.27
N ARG A 698 7.74 1.62 -51.22
CA ARG A 698 8.55 2.84 -51.03
C ARG A 698 8.05 3.61 -49.79
N GLY A 699 9.01 4.03 -48.97
CA GLY A 699 8.78 4.58 -47.65
C GLY A 699 8.02 5.90 -47.62
N ALA A 700 7.40 6.17 -46.47
CA ALA A 700 7.02 7.49 -46.04
C ALA A 700 6.87 7.51 -44.51
N GLU A 701 7.34 8.61 -43.95
CA GLU A 701 7.32 9.00 -42.54
C GLU A 701 5.91 8.98 -41.94
N PHE A 702 5.78 8.56 -40.69
CA PHE A 702 4.54 8.73 -39.93
C PHE A 702 4.65 9.96 -39.02
N VAL A 703 3.89 10.97 -39.39
CA VAL A 703 3.42 12.08 -38.56
C VAL A 703 2.31 11.53 -37.66
N GLU A 704 2.48 11.58 -36.34
CA GLU A 704 1.38 11.32 -35.39
C GLU A 704 0.47 12.56 -35.32
N ALA A 705 -0.81 12.35 -35.62
CA ALA A 705 -1.86 13.35 -35.47
C ALA A 705 -2.57 13.18 -34.13
N ASP A 706 -2.59 14.26 -33.36
CA ASP A 706 -3.46 14.50 -32.20
C ASP A 706 -4.94 14.29 -32.55
N VAL A 707 -5.67 13.54 -31.71
CA VAL A 707 -7.14 13.54 -31.73
C VAL A 707 -7.65 13.82 -30.32
N ALA A 708 -7.84 15.11 -30.04
CA ALA A 708 -8.73 15.58 -28.98
C ALA A 708 -10.19 15.35 -29.41
N ARG A 709 -10.98 14.68 -28.57
CA ARG A 709 -12.42 14.44 -28.83
C ARG A 709 -13.26 15.32 -27.91
N ALA A 710 -13.90 16.31 -28.51
CA ALA A 710 -14.94 17.13 -27.89
C ALA A 710 -16.22 16.29 -27.67
N VAL A 711 -16.85 16.45 -26.50
CA VAL A 711 -18.16 15.90 -26.17
C VAL A 711 -19.20 16.98 -26.44
N GLY A 712 -20.05 16.77 -27.46
CA GLY A 712 -21.23 17.59 -27.71
C GLY A 712 -22.39 17.13 -26.84
N VAL A 713 -23.08 18.09 -26.20
CA VAL A 713 -24.29 17.89 -25.42
C VAL A 713 -25.49 18.21 -26.31
N GLU A 714 -26.37 17.24 -26.56
CA GLU A 714 -27.68 17.48 -27.18
C GLU A 714 -28.71 17.90 -26.12
N ALA A 715 -29.43 18.97 -26.41
CA ALA A 715 -30.52 19.50 -25.60
C ALA A 715 -31.81 18.73 -25.88
N VAL A 716 -32.56 18.40 -24.81
CA VAL A 716 -33.91 17.83 -24.89
C VAL A 716 -34.91 18.96 -24.66
N GLU A 717 -35.72 19.25 -25.68
CA GLU A 717 -36.93 20.08 -25.55
C GLU A 717 -38.05 19.29 -24.85
N GLU A 718 -38.71 19.88 -23.85
CA GLU A 718 -40.17 19.77 -23.68
C GLU A 718 -40.71 20.77 -22.63
N GLY A 719 -41.55 21.71 -23.10
CA GLY A 719 -42.82 22.08 -22.45
C GLY A 719 -42.81 23.09 -21.29
N ALA A 720 -42.97 24.39 -21.59
CA ALA A 720 -43.56 25.36 -20.65
C ALA A 720 -44.59 26.27 -21.37
N PRO A 721 -45.74 26.60 -20.76
CA PRO A 721 -46.83 27.35 -21.39
C PRO A 721 -46.56 28.87 -21.44
N ARG A 722 -47.00 29.48 -22.55
CA ARG A 722 -46.98 30.93 -22.85
C ARG A 722 -48.03 31.70 -22.04
N GLY A 723 -47.71 32.96 -21.69
CA GLY A 723 -48.69 33.97 -21.25
C GLY A 723 -48.11 35.39 -21.20
N GLU A 724 -48.50 36.21 -22.18
CA GLU A 724 -48.76 37.69 -22.19
C GLU A 724 -47.61 38.67 -21.82
N GLU A 725 -46.96 39.34 -22.78
CA GLU A 725 -47.32 40.60 -23.49
C GLU A 725 -46.95 41.91 -22.74
N GLY A 726 -46.06 42.72 -23.33
CA GLY A 726 -45.87 44.15 -23.01
C GLY A 726 -44.43 44.70 -23.24
N PRO A 727 -44.20 45.77 -24.03
CA PRO A 727 -42.91 46.01 -24.71
C PRO A 727 -42.10 47.23 -24.20
N GLU A 728 -40.77 47.22 -24.39
CA GLU A 728 -39.98 48.26 -25.09
C GLU A 728 -38.45 48.09 -24.88
N ALA A 729 -37.76 47.87 -26.01
CA ALA A 729 -36.39 48.21 -26.42
C ALA A 729 -35.25 48.41 -25.39
N ALA A 730 -34.16 47.64 -25.55
CA ALA A 730 -32.85 48.14 -26.01
C ALA A 730 -31.80 47.01 -26.16
N GLU A 731 -31.20 46.95 -27.36
CA GLU A 731 -29.86 46.47 -27.76
C GLU A 731 -29.12 45.39 -26.94
N LEU A 732 -28.90 44.22 -27.56
CA LEU A 732 -27.57 43.74 -27.99
C LEU A 732 -27.73 42.37 -28.67
N ALA A 733 -27.59 42.36 -29.99
CA ALA A 733 -27.37 41.16 -30.77
C ALA A 733 -25.88 41.05 -31.10
N GLU A 734 -25.39 39.83 -30.94
CA GLU A 734 -24.15 39.27 -31.45
C GLU A 734 -23.82 39.70 -32.88
N LEU A 735 -22.52 39.81 -33.21
CA LEU A 735 -21.94 39.51 -34.52
C LEU A 735 -20.42 39.34 -34.32
N ASP A 736 -19.95 38.09 -34.48
CA ASP A 736 -19.09 37.57 -35.57
C ASP A 736 -17.59 37.92 -35.42
N GLY A 737 -16.62 37.01 -35.58
CA GLY A 737 -16.54 35.94 -36.57
C GLY A 737 -15.76 36.43 -37.78
N ALA A 738 -14.46 36.11 -37.91
CA ALA A 738 -13.74 36.18 -39.19
C ALA A 738 -12.37 35.49 -39.13
N ALA A 739 -12.20 34.48 -39.99
CA ALA A 739 -10.92 34.10 -40.59
C ALA A 739 -11.03 34.34 -42.10
N ALA A 740 -9.95 34.81 -42.73
CA ALA A 740 -9.38 34.38 -44.02
C ALA A 740 -8.83 35.51 -44.93
N GLY A 741 -7.72 35.18 -45.61
CA GLY A 741 -7.12 35.86 -46.77
C GLY A 741 -5.80 36.56 -46.43
N GLY A 742 -4.61 36.22 -46.91
CA GLY A 742 -4.18 35.48 -48.10
C GLY A 742 -3.64 36.46 -49.16
N VAL A 743 -2.38 36.29 -49.59
CA VAL A 743 -1.81 36.46 -50.98
C VAL A 743 -0.30 36.81 -50.97
N GLU A 744 0.48 35.83 -51.45
CA GLU A 744 1.61 35.79 -52.44
C GLU A 744 2.92 36.61 -52.38
N HIS A 745 4.01 35.81 -52.51
CA HIS A 745 5.23 35.88 -53.36
C HIS A 745 6.24 37.04 -53.33
N ALA A 746 7.51 36.71 -53.02
CA ALA A 746 8.67 36.67 -53.94
C ALA A 746 10.02 37.08 -53.27
N ASP A 747 11.02 36.22 -53.44
CA ASP A 747 12.47 36.42 -53.65
C ASP A 747 13.23 37.59 -52.97
N HIS A 748 14.25 37.26 -52.14
CA HIS A 748 15.68 37.44 -52.51
C HIS A 748 16.67 37.10 -51.37
N GLU A 749 17.81 36.55 -51.80
CA GLU A 749 19.08 36.32 -51.10
C GLU A 749 19.73 37.59 -50.53
N GLY A 750 20.67 37.45 -49.57
CA GLY A 750 21.78 38.41 -49.43
C GLY A 750 22.29 38.67 -48.01
N ASP A 751 23.40 38.02 -47.66
CA ASP A 751 24.59 38.49 -46.93
C ASP A 751 24.50 39.63 -45.88
N GLY A 752 25.05 39.32 -44.69
CA GLY A 752 26.29 39.96 -44.26
C GLY A 752 26.26 41.04 -43.16
N VAL A 753 27.24 40.88 -42.25
CA VAL A 753 27.97 41.92 -41.48
C VAL A 753 27.50 42.27 -40.05
N ARG A 754 28.23 41.68 -39.08
CA ARG A 754 28.95 42.26 -37.93
C ARG A 754 28.53 43.65 -37.39
N VAL A 755 28.28 43.72 -36.08
CA VAL A 755 28.69 44.86 -35.22
C VAL A 755 29.25 44.34 -33.90
N GLU A 756 30.54 44.62 -33.66
CA GLU A 756 31.24 44.54 -32.37
C GLU A 756 30.93 45.79 -31.53
N GLY A 757 31.00 45.71 -30.20
CA GLY A 757 31.21 46.92 -29.37
C GLY A 757 30.76 46.88 -27.91
N GLY A 758 31.51 46.13 -27.07
CA GLY A 758 32.02 46.49 -25.73
C GLY A 758 31.19 47.19 -24.61
N PRO A 759 31.70 47.16 -23.35
CA PRO A 759 30.93 47.30 -22.10
C PRO A 759 31.16 48.63 -21.35
N VAL A 760 30.26 48.98 -20.43
CA VAL A 760 30.36 50.10 -19.45
C VAL A 760 29.47 49.74 -18.25
N ALA A 761 29.76 50.02 -16.97
CA ALA A 761 30.94 50.23 -16.14
C ALA A 761 30.44 50.18 -14.69
N VAL A 762 31.30 49.77 -13.77
CA VAL A 762 31.11 49.79 -12.31
C VAL A 762 31.51 51.19 -11.81
N ASP A 763 30.78 51.75 -10.85
CA ASP A 763 31.24 52.92 -10.08
C ASP A 763 31.10 52.64 -8.57
N GLU A 764 32.20 52.91 -7.86
CA GLU A 764 32.36 52.78 -6.41
C GLU A 764 32.19 54.15 -5.76
N GLY A 765 31.54 54.21 -4.59
CA GLY A 765 31.52 55.38 -3.73
C GLY A 765 31.12 55.04 -2.30
N GLY A 766 32.09 54.98 -1.40
CA GLY A 766 31.90 54.73 0.02
C GLY A 766 31.44 55.95 0.83
N GLY A 767 30.87 55.69 2.01
CA GLY A 767 30.54 56.69 3.03
C GLY A 767 29.90 56.05 4.27
N GLU A 768 30.55 56.21 5.41
CA GLU A 768 30.21 55.67 6.74
C GLU A 768 29.03 56.38 7.46
N LEU A 769 28.43 55.63 8.40
CA LEU A 769 27.72 56.01 9.63
C LEU A 769 26.26 56.56 9.56
N GLY A 770 25.36 55.83 10.23
CA GLY A 770 24.07 56.36 10.71
C GLY A 770 23.12 55.28 11.27
N LEU A 771 23.02 55.18 12.59
CA LEU A 771 21.94 54.48 13.30
C LEU A 771 20.58 55.12 12.97
N GLY A 772 19.54 54.30 12.75
CA GLY A 772 18.15 54.78 12.67
C GLY A 772 17.16 53.68 12.29
N GLU A 773 16.28 53.34 13.23
CA GLU A 773 15.08 52.53 13.02
C GLU A 773 14.10 53.17 12.01
N VAL A 774 13.12 52.35 11.59
CA VAL A 774 11.72 52.70 11.21
C VAL A 774 11.32 52.53 9.72
N ALA A 775 10.43 51.54 9.53
CA ALA A 775 9.29 51.43 8.61
C ALA A 775 9.45 51.27 7.08
N ALA A 776 8.99 50.09 6.62
CA ALA A 776 8.05 49.81 5.52
C ALA A 776 8.08 50.69 4.25
N VAL A 777 8.36 50.03 3.10
CA VAL A 777 7.50 50.00 1.89
C VAL A 777 7.65 48.63 1.23
#